data_AF-A0A0G1LG09-F1
#
_entry.id   AF-A0A0G1LG09-F1
#
_cell.length_a   1.000
_cell.length_b   1.000
_cell.length_c   1.000
_cell.angle_alpha   90.00
_cell.angle_beta   90.00
_cell.angle_gamma   90.00
#
_symmetry.space_group_name_H-M   'P 1'
#
loop_
_entity.id
_entity.type
_entity.pdbx_description
1 polymer ?
#
loop_
_entity_poly.entity_id
_entity_poly.type
_entity_poly.pdbx_seq_one_letter_code
_entity_poly.pdbx_strand_id
1 'polypeptide(L)'
;MTGSYGSNPSLTWTVAGNADFTGGTFNPSSGHTLTMNGTNKTLTSSGNEFKNLTLSGTITTADAVAATGTLALSGTVNLGSTASTTGNATLSGTIYPQQQPVILNGIGATLTGGGIVGGLETNGTYTLSGNDLTVGTSTIIGNGALTIGAGRIYTSTSTLTLAGTLSGSGTTTIQHSNLSSGGTISNVSFDASGGAITIPARIYGANLEIVNGAGNAVTAAGNATSTNAFLINAGGSFTAPGSTASLYIGRDYTNYGTFTHNSGKVFFNGTGGQLISGATSSSAFNNVDFSGSGAKTFSGNASTTNLTMQVGSAVTAPTLLSIGGNYSNLGTFIAGTGTTTFSGTSAQTISGVATGTSAFYNLEVLNSSASTTFAVAASTTKNFYVVTAGTKVEFAAGATSSITNLIINGQAANTAINLFSGTPATQWNLYATGTRSVQYARMQDSDACSEFEDIDATGGTNTNIGNNECWTFVANAAATATSSANQTFEVNQAATAMSLLTVTAGQGTGGIEAADATDDLRIAIATSTINMLWDTTKTDAIFGGTASSSGKIATCGCVSYEGGGSVAKIDVTTDFSSGDVLTVSGLRFTTFSSANASSTALQLFLNGPNDTSANAQDTLRNVAIYGKLALGAHNSNQPANTFDQGSASISNAEVSRFKMTTTGENASTTLTFSLALSGFVSANITNANLYVDANNSGLVDGGDYTVGGAGAVAVSSTIGTITFGTPFATSTKNYILRADFTSVNSGDAVVINLTTPNITASGTVSQINITPSGSVASVTHFRPAGGEATPTGGAAPVDAGTFGGTGQSGGEPTGGAEPGGSTGGGTDPGGGTGGGIDLEPLLLRAFANALEGFRSLVNFLRSL
;
A
#
# COMPACT_ATOMS: atom_id res chain seq x y z
N MET A 1 27.35 26.84 -87.03
CA MET A 1 27.31 26.21 -88.36
C MET A 1 25.94 26.45 -88.96
N THR A 2 25.83 27.21 -90.06
CA THR A 2 24.59 27.35 -90.84
C THR A 2 24.69 26.45 -92.07
N GLY A 3 24.32 25.18 -91.91
CA GLY A 3 24.18 24.24 -93.02
C GLY A 3 22.71 23.97 -93.27
N SER A 4 22.11 24.64 -94.25
CA SER A 4 20.82 24.21 -94.80
C SER A 4 21.07 22.91 -95.58
N TYR A 5 20.86 21.78 -94.93
CA TYR A 5 20.86 20.45 -95.57
C TYR A 5 19.46 19.86 -95.43
N GLY A 6 18.91 19.44 -96.57
CA GLY A 6 17.48 19.21 -96.78
C GLY A 6 16.82 18.17 -95.86
N SER A 7 15.56 18.46 -95.55
CA SER A 7 14.38 17.60 -95.29
C SER A 7 14.47 16.18 -94.71
N ASN A 8 15.62 15.63 -94.32
CA ASN A 8 15.69 14.32 -93.69
C ASN A 8 15.36 14.44 -92.19
N PRO A 9 14.22 13.91 -91.71
CA PRO A 9 13.72 14.10 -90.36
C PRO A 9 14.47 13.28 -89.28
N SER A 10 15.65 12.71 -89.58
CA SER A 10 16.34 11.76 -88.68
C SER A 10 17.88 11.85 -88.66
N LEU A 11 18.46 12.95 -89.15
CA LEU A 11 19.92 13.08 -89.24
C LEU A 11 20.59 13.08 -87.85
N THR A 12 21.61 12.24 -87.70
CA THR A 12 22.47 12.18 -86.51
C THR A 12 23.81 12.85 -86.80
N TRP A 13 24.19 13.83 -85.98
CA TRP A 13 25.50 14.47 -86.04
C TRP A 13 26.39 13.95 -84.93
N THR A 14 27.48 13.26 -85.29
CA THR A 14 28.44 12.71 -84.33
C THR A 14 29.66 13.63 -84.16
N VAL A 15 29.96 14.02 -82.92
CA VAL A 15 31.11 14.85 -82.56
C VAL A 15 32.30 13.99 -82.14
N ALA A 16 33.37 14.03 -82.93
CA ALA A 16 34.59 13.25 -82.69
C ALA A 16 35.53 13.85 -81.61
N GLY A 17 35.42 15.13 -81.26
CA GLY A 17 36.24 15.82 -80.25
C GLY A 17 35.41 16.66 -79.27
N ASN A 18 35.96 17.79 -78.81
CA ASN A 18 35.19 18.80 -78.06
C ASN A 18 34.19 19.51 -78.99
N ALA A 19 33.10 20.03 -78.43
CA ALA A 19 32.13 20.86 -79.15
C ALA A 19 31.91 22.18 -78.42
N ASP A 20 32.06 23.29 -79.13
CA ASP A 20 31.88 24.65 -78.60
C ASP A 20 30.94 25.45 -79.52
N PHE A 21 29.83 25.90 -78.95
CA PHE A 21 28.77 26.65 -79.65
C PHE A 21 28.76 28.15 -79.33
N THR A 22 29.78 28.69 -78.64
CA THR A 22 29.88 30.12 -78.26
C THR A 22 29.86 31.10 -79.44
N GLY A 23 30.33 30.69 -80.62
CA GLY A 23 30.49 31.55 -81.80
C GLY A 23 29.28 31.67 -82.73
N GLY A 24 28.08 31.18 -82.35
CA GLY A 24 26.88 31.35 -83.19
C GLY A 24 25.61 30.62 -82.75
N THR A 25 24.54 30.78 -83.52
CA THR A 25 23.24 30.13 -83.29
C THR A 25 23.20 28.73 -83.88
N PHE A 26 22.72 27.76 -83.10
CA PHE A 26 22.42 26.39 -83.54
C PHE A 26 20.90 26.22 -83.66
N ASN A 27 20.40 25.94 -84.88
CA ASN A 27 18.97 25.80 -85.15
C ASN A 27 18.66 24.42 -85.77
N PRO A 28 18.61 23.35 -84.97
CA PRO A 28 18.38 21.99 -85.46
C PRO A 28 16.91 21.79 -85.89
N SER A 29 16.70 21.14 -87.04
CA SER A 29 15.36 20.73 -87.49
C SER A 29 14.80 19.58 -86.63
N SER A 30 13.48 19.37 -86.65
CA SER A 30 12.83 18.29 -85.90
C SER A 30 13.46 16.92 -86.20
N GLY A 31 13.57 16.08 -85.16
CA GLY A 31 14.10 14.72 -85.24
C GLY A 31 15.63 14.58 -85.32
N HIS A 32 16.39 15.68 -85.39
CA HIS A 32 17.85 15.63 -85.44
C HIS A 32 18.48 15.30 -84.09
N THR A 33 19.58 14.52 -84.10
CA THR A 33 20.29 14.10 -82.89
C THR A 33 21.74 14.55 -82.92
N LEU A 34 22.18 15.30 -81.90
CA LEU A 34 23.61 15.50 -81.64
C LEU A 34 24.11 14.35 -80.76
N THR A 35 25.09 13.60 -81.24
CA THR A 35 25.74 12.51 -80.51
C THR A 35 27.19 12.87 -80.22
N MET A 36 27.61 12.76 -78.97
CA MET A 36 28.99 12.98 -78.56
C MET A 36 29.42 11.83 -77.66
N ASN A 37 30.33 11.00 -78.17
CA ASN A 37 30.80 9.80 -77.48
C ASN A 37 32.32 9.80 -77.27
N GLY A 38 32.84 9.21 -76.20
CA GLY A 38 34.29 9.04 -75.97
C GLY A 38 34.74 9.53 -74.61
N THR A 39 36.05 9.67 -74.42
CA THR A 39 36.69 10.02 -73.14
C THR A 39 37.24 11.44 -73.14
N ASN A 40 37.12 12.15 -72.01
CA ASN A 40 37.69 13.48 -71.76
C ASN A 40 37.28 14.55 -72.79
N LYS A 41 35.99 14.61 -73.12
CA LYS A 41 35.48 15.63 -74.05
C LYS A 41 34.63 16.67 -73.34
N THR A 42 34.63 17.91 -73.85
CA THR A 42 33.83 19.02 -73.33
C THR A 42 32.79 19.50 -74.34
N LEU A 43 31.55 19.69 -73.88
CA LEU A 43 30.46 20.35 -74.61
C LEU A 43 30.17 21.72 -73.99
N THR A 44 30.32 22.79 -74.75
CA THR A 44 29.90 24.15 -74.40
C THR A 44 28.69 24.52 -75.26
N SER A 45 27.48 24.53 -74.70
CA SER A 45 26.24 24.80 -75.43
C SER A 45 26.06 26.30 -75.74
N SER A 46 26.60 27.17 -74.89
CA SER A 46 26.40 28.61 -74.91
C SER A 46 24.92 29.03 -74.97
N GLY A 47 24.03 28.26 -74.32
CA GLY A 47 22.59 28.53 -74.29
C GLY A 47 21.82 28.05 -75.53
N ASN A 48 22.46 27.33 -76.45
CA ASN A 48 21.77 26.73 -77.59
C ASN A 48 20.97 25.48 -77.17
N GLU A 49 19.76 25.33 -77.70
CA GLU A 49 18.91 24.15 -77.49
C GLU A 49 19.12 23.09 -78.57
N PHE A 50 19.18 21.83 -78.15
CA PHE A 50 19.23 20.67 -79.04
C PHE A 50 17.82 20.13 -79.30
N LYS A 51 17.62 19.43 -80.43
CA LYS A 51 16.42 18.60 -80.61
C LYS A 51 16.58 17.32 -79.81
N ASN A 52 17.41 16.39 -80.26
CA ASN A 52 17.85 15.27 -79.43
C ASN A 52 19.33 15.43 -79.10
N LEU A 53 19.73 15.05 -77.88
CA LEU A 53 21.10 15.07 -77.40
C LEU A 53 21.48 13.70 -76.82
N THR A 54 22.61 13.16 -77.26
CA THR A 54 23.18 11.91 -76.75
C THR A 54 24.62 12.12 -76.33
N LEU A 55 24.91 12.00 -75.04
CA LEU A 55 26.26 12.04 -74.47
C LEU A 55 26.60 10.65 -73.94
N SER A 56 27.76 10.11 -74.35
CA SER A 56 28.21 8.76 -73.97
C SER A 56 29.70 8.71 -73.66
N GLY A 57 30.09 8.16 -72.51
CA GLY A 57 31.50 8.05 -72.10
C GLY A 57 31.86 9.09 -71.04
N THR A 58 33.10 9.60 -71.02
CA THR A 58 33.55 10.61 -70.04
C THR A 58 33.43 12.01 -70.64
N ILE A 59 32.29 12.67 -70.41
CA ILE A 59 31.94 13.96 -71.03
C ILE A 59 31.71 15.01 -69.95
N THR A 60 32.25 16.21 -70.12
CA THR A 60 31.97 17.38 -69.27
C THR A 60 31.12 18.39 -70.04
N THR A 61 30.01 18.89 -69.49
CA THR A 61 29.35 20.08 -70.05
C THR A 61 29.94 21.32 -69.37
N ALA A 62 30.28 22.36 -70.12
CA ALA A 62 30.81 23.61 -69.55
C ALA A 62 29.70 24.47 -68.95
N ASP A 63 28.47 24.31 -69.44
CA ASP A 63 27.28 25.09 -69.13
C ASP A 63 26.03 24.20 -69.19
N ALA A 64 24.84 24.83 -69.15
CA ALA A 64 23.57 24.12 -69.16
C ALA A 64 23.30 23.53 -70.54
N VAL A 65 22.74 22.33 -70.60
CA VAL A 65 22.35 21.68 -71.86
C VAL A 65 20.84 21.42 -71.87
N ALA A 66 20.18 21.70 -72.99
CA ALA A 66 18.74 21.53 -73.11
C ALA A 66 18.38 20.77 -74.39
N ALA A 67 17.49 19.77 -74.28
CA ALA A 67 16.98 19.00 -75.40
C ALA A 67 15.45 19.10 -75.46
N THR A 68 14.91 19.68 -76.53
CA THR A 68 13.44 19.78 -76.73
C THR A 68 12.79 18.43 -77.11
N GLY A 69 13.61 17.44 -77.47
CA GLY A 69 13.26 16.04 -77.71
C GLY A 69 13.99 15.12 -76.74
N THR A 70 14.61 14.04 -77.22
CA THR A 70 15.24 13.02 -76.37
C THR A 70 16.57 13.49 -75.78
N LEU A 71 16.79 13.24 -74.49
CA LEU A 71 18.07 13.41 -73.80
C LEU A 71 18.60 12.05 -73.34
N ALA A 72 19.76 11.63 -73.85
CA ALA A 72 20.43 10.42 -73.41
C ALA A 72 21.80 10.77 -72.82
N LEU A 73 21.99 10.48 -71.53
CA LEU A 73 23.23 10.64 -70.80
C LEU A 73 23.71 9.26 -70.35
N SER A 74 24.91 8.87 -70.79
CA SER A 74 25.48 7.54 -70.52
C SER A 74 26.98 7.62 -70.26
N GLY A 75 27.52 6.75 -69.40
CA GLY A 75 28.91 6.82 -68.96
C GLY A 75 29.11 7.80 -67.81
N THR A 76 30.26 8.48 -67.73
CA THR A 76 30.55 9.48 -66.69
C THR A 76 30.31 10.89 -67.25
N VAL A 77 29.15 11.47 -66.98
CA VAL A 77 28.79 12.82 -67.46
C VAL A 77 28.91 13.82 -66.31
N ASN A 78 29.86 14.75 -66.42
CA ASN A 78 30.07 15.85 -65.49
C ASN A 78 29.36 17.11 -65.98
N LEU A 79 28.25 17.44 -65.37
CA LEU A 79 27.43 18.61 -65.65
C LEU A 79 28.06 19.89 -65.07
N GLY A 80 28.38 20.85 -65.92
CA GLY A 80 28.82 22.19 -65.48
C GLY A 80 27.66 23.07 -65.00
N SER A 81 26.43 22.76 -65.44
CA SER A 81 25.16 23.35 -65.00
C SER A 81 24.02 22.35 -65.28
N THR A 82 22.76 22.76 -65.28
CA THR A 82 21.62 21.84 -65.47
C THR A 82 21.60 21.14 -66.82
N ALA A 83 21.09 19.90 -66.86
CA ALA A 83 20.71 19.24 -68.11
C ALA A 83 19.18 19.14 -68.15
N SER A 84 18.51 19.52 -69.24
CA SER A 84 17.04 19.52 -69.27
C SER A 84 16.46 18.89 -70.52
N THR A 85 15.25 18.35 -70.40
CA THR A 85 14.52 17.81 -71.54
C THR A 85 13.01 17.95 -71.42
N THR A 86 12.33 18.14 -72.57
CA THR A 86 10.86 18.02 -72.70
C THR A 86 10.41 16.69 -73.32
N GLY A 87 11.35 15.85 -73.74
CA GLY A 87 11.08 14.52 -74.31
C GLY A 87 11.52 13.39 -73.38
N ASN A 88 11.79 12.22 -73.97
CA ASN A 88 12.27 11.04 -73.23
C ASN A 88 13.68 11.27 -72.68
N ALA A 89 13.94 10.75 -71.49
CA ALA A 89 15.25 10.79 -70.85
C ALA A 89 15.81 9.38 -70.70
N THR A 90 17.10 9.19 -70.99
CA THR A 90 17.85 7.97 -70.64
C THR A 90 19.03 8.38 -69.79
N LEU A 91 19.07 7.91 -68.54
CA LEU A 91 20.10 8.24 -67.56
C LEU A 91 20.79 6.95 -67.12
N SER A 92 21.96 6.69 -67.71
CA SER A 92 22.75 5.49 -67.46
C SER A 92 24.19 5.87 -67.06
N GLY A 93 24.86 5.05 -66.26
CA GLY A 93 26.20 5.37 -65.74
C GLY A 93 26.17 6.34 -64.55
N THR A 94 27.06 7.35 -64.54
CA THR A 94 27.30 8.28 -63.43
C THR A 94 27.18 9.71 -63.92
N ILE A 95 26.13 10.42 -63.50
CA ILE A 95 25.82 11.79 -63.91
C ILE A 95 25.94 12.70 -62.69
N TYR A 96 26.92 13.61 -62.67
CA TYR A 96 27.28 14.43 -61.49
C TYR A 96 27.58 15.88 -61.92
N PRO A 97 27.63 16.87 -61.01
CA PRO A 97 27.53 16.77 -59.56
C PRO A 97 26.10 16.90 -59.04
N GLN A 98 25.90 16.65 -57.75
CA GLN A 98 24.59 16.66 -57.09
C GLN A 98 23.88 18.03 -57.12
N GLN A 99 24.64 19.11 -57.17
CA GLN A 99 24.13 20.48 -57.23
C GLN A 99 23.53 20.84 -58.60
N GLN A 100 23.83 20.06 -59.65
CA GLN A 100 23.40 20.32 -61.01
C GLN A 100 22.39 19.25 -61.45
N PRO A 101 21.07 19.51 -61.33
CA PRO A 101 20.07 18.50 -61.62
C PRO A 101 19.90 18.25 -63.12
N VAL A 102 19.48 17.03 -63.44
CA VAL A 102 18.73 16.73 -64.65
C VAL A 102 17.28 17.16 -64.44
N ILE A 103 16.76 18.07 -65.27
CA ILE A 103 15.41 18.63 -65.18
C ILE A 103 14.51 17.98 -66.23
N LEU A 104 13.45 17.34 -65.77
CA LEU A 104 12.47 16.61 -66.56
C LEU A 104 11.20 17.46 -66.73
N ASN A 105 11.03 18.08 -67.91
CA ASN A 105 9.94 19.02 -68.22
C ASN A 105 8.85 18.44 -69.14
N GLY A 106 9.04 17.23 -69.68
CA GLY A 106 8.12 16.57 -70.60
C GLY A 106 6.82 16.06 -69.97
N ILE A 107 5.79 15.87 -70.79
CA ILE A 107 4.46 15.39 -70.37
C ILE A 107 4.25 13.99 -70.94
N GLY A 108 3.93 13.02 -70.09
CA GLY A 108 3.75 11.61 -70.48
C GLY A 108 5.02 10.95 -71.02
N ALA A 109 6.20 11.47 -70.66
CA ALA A 109 7.47 11.03 -71.20
C ALA A 109 8.04 9.82 -70.45
N THR A 110 8.96 9.11 -71.09
CA THR A 110 9.65 7.97 -70.48
C THR A 110 11.00 8.40 -69.90
N LEU A 111 11.26 8.00 -68.65
CA LEU A 111 12.58 8.03 -68.04
C LEU A 111 13.12 6.60 -68.04
N THR A 112 14.23 6.36 -68.73
CA THR A 112 14.95 5.08 -68.69
C THR A 112 16.10 5.21 -67.71
N GLY A 113 16.08 4.39 -66.65
CA GLY A 113 17.15 4.36 -65.65
C GLY A 113 18.40 3.60 -66.13
N GLY A 114 19.22 3.18 -65.17
CA GLY A 114 20.43 2.39 -65.38
C GLY A 114 21.70 3.05 -64.86
N GLY A 115 21.60 3.97 -63.90
CA GLY A 115 22.72 4.74 -63.39
C GLY A 115 22.49 5.43 -62.04
N ILE A 116 23.49 6.22 -61.67
CA ILE A 116 23.53 7.09 -60.49
C ILE A 116 23.52 8.53 -60.99
N VAL A 117 22.54 9.32 -60.53
CA VAL A 117 22.36 10.73 -60.88
C VAL A 117 22.52 11.58 -59.64
N GLY A 118 23.37 12.61 -59.69
CA GLY A 118 23.59 13.52 -58.58
C GLY A 118 22.30 14.24 -58.17
N GLY A 119 21.62 14.88 -59.13
CA GLY A 119 20.36 15.59 -58.90
C GLY A 119 19.32 15.32 -60.00
N LEU A 120 18.06 15.17 -59.61
CA LEU A 120 16.92 15.02 -60.52
C LEU A 120 15.79 15.96 -60.09
N GLU A 121 15.31 16.80 -61.00
CA GLU A 121 14.15 17.66 -60.81
C GLU A 121 13.05 17.25 -61.79
N THR A 122 11.85 16.95 -61.30
CA THR A 122 10.70 16.56 -62.12
C THR A 122 9.63 17.63 -62.10
N ASN A 123 9.51 18.34 -63.23
CA ASN A 123 8.54 19.41 -63.45
C ASN A 123 7.35 18.96 -64.30
N GLY A 124 7.58 18.00 -65.18
CA GLY A 124 6.55 17.37 -66.01
C GLY A 124 6.07 16.03 -65.45
N THR A 125 5.56 15.16 -66.33
CA THR A 125 5.06 13.83 -65.96
C THR A 125 5.87 12.75 -66.67
N TYR A 126 6.56 11.92 -65.89
CA TYR A 126 7.48 10.88 -66.38
C TYR A 126 7.15 9.52 -65.79
N THR A 127 7.42 8.47 -66.57
CA THR A 127 7.40 7.07 -66.09
C THR A 127 8.81 6.50 -66.11
N LEU A 128 9.33 6.08 -64.96
CA LEU A 128 10.55 5.29 -64.87
C LEU A 128 10.28 3.88 -65.42
N SER A 129 11.02 3.49 -66.45
CA SER A 129 10.91 2.17 -67.07
C SER A 129 12.29 1.67 -67.55
N GLY A 130 12.35 0.44 -68.05
CA GLY A 130 13.58 -0.16 -68.56
C GLY A 130 14.50 -0.65 -67.45
N ASN A 131 15.04 0.26 -66.62
CA ASN A 131 16.01 -0.05 -65.55
C ASN A 131 15.75 0.79 -64.30
N ASP A 132 16.33 0.36 -63.18
CA ASP A 132 16.30 1.07 -61.90
C ASP A 132 17.15 2.34 -61.95
N LEU A 133 16.89 3.29 -61.05
CA LEU A 133 17.60 4.56 -61.01
C LEU A 133 17.94 4.95 -59.58
N THR A 134 19.20 5.35 -59.35
CA THR A 134 19.66 5.88 -58.06
C THR A 134 19.91 7.37 -58.19
N VAL A 135 19.40 8.16 -57.25
CA VAL A 135 19.47 9.63 -57.28
C VAL A 135 19.90 10.18 -55.92
N GLY A 136 20.82 11.15 -55.91
CA GLY A 136 21.22 11.89 -54.72
C GLY A 136 20.12 12.83 -54.23
N THR A 137 19.99 13.99 -54.89
CA THR A 137 18.95 14.98 -54.63
C THR A 137 17.79 14.81 -55.60
N SER A 138 16.61 14.55 -55.09
CA SER A 138 15.37 14.44 -55.86
C SER A 138 14.43 15.59 -55.50
N THR A 139 13.92 16.30 -56.50
CA THR A 139 12.89 17.33 -56.35
C THR A 139 11.72 17.03 -57.27
N ILE A 140 10.53 16.81 -56.72
CA ILE A 140 9.29 16.70 -57.50
C ILE A 140 8.42 17.92 -57.15
N ILE A 141 8.30 18.87 -58.07
CA ILE A 141 7.54 20.10 -57.82
C ILE A 141 6.02 19.85 -57.89
N GLY A 142 5.20 20.82 -57.49
CA GLY A 142 3.76 20.61 -57.25
C GLY A 142 2.95 20.07 -58.44
N ASN A 143 3.32 20.40 -59.67
CA ASN A 143 2.72 19.89 -60.91
C ASN A 143 3.47 18.69 -61.52
N GLY A 144 4.63 18.33 -60.94
CA GLY A 144 5.45 17.22 -61.39
C GLY A 144 4.92 15.86 -60.93
N ALA A 145 5.10 14.85 -61.78
CA ALA A 145 4.81 13.46 -61.42
C ALA A 145 5.90 12.52 -61.94
N LEU A 146 6.41 11.65 -61.07
CA LEU A 146 7.28 10.54 -61.42
C LEU A 146 6.58 9.23 -61.06
N THR A 147 6.24 8.44 -62.07
CA THR A 147 5.62 7.11 -61.92
C THR A 147 6.69 6.04 -62.01
N ILE A 148 6.85 5.22 -60.98
CA ILE A 148 7.78 4.09 -60.96
C ILE A 148 7.09 2.89 -61.59
N GLY A 149 7.56 2.48 -62.76
CA GLY A 149 7.02 1.34 -63.50
C GLY A 149 7.12 0.03 -62.73
N ALA A 150 6.28 -0.93 -63.10
CA ALA A 150 6.24 -2.24 -62.46
C ALA A 150 7.62 -2.92 -62.44
N GLY A 151 8.01 -3.44 -61.28
CA GLY A 151 9.29 -4.12 -61.08
C GLY A 151 10.51 -3.20 -61.16
N ARG A 152 10.36 -1.88 -61.18
CA ARG A 152 11.46 -0.91 -61.11
C ARG A 152 11.64 -0.36 -59.70
N ILE A 153 12.88 0.01 -59.39
CA ILE A 153 13.27 0.64 -58.14
C ILE A 153 13.83 2.04 -58.43
N TYR A 154 13.33 3.03 -57.70
CA TYR A 154 13.90 4.37 -57.63
C TYR A 154 14.50 4.59 -56.25
N THR A 155 15.82 4.77 -56.16
CA THR A 155 16.52 4.93 -54.88
C THR A 155 16.93 6.37 -54.66
N SER A 156 16.50 6.97 -53.55
CA SER A 156 16.94 8.30 -53.09
C SER A 156 17.98 8.16 -51.99
N THR A 157 19.17 8.75 -52.17
CA THR A 157 20.32 8.56 -51.27
C THR A 157 20.69 9.78 -50.42
N SER A 158 20.15 10.98 -50.71
CA SER A 158 20.48 12.19 -49.93
C SER A 158 19.28 13.02 -49.52
N THR A 159 18.48 13.50 -50.48
CA THR A 159 17.35 14.42 -50.22
C THR A 159 16.20 14.12 -51.16
N LEU A 160 14.97 14.07 -50.64
CA LEU A 160 13.75 13.93 -51.42
C LEU A 160 12.77 15.05 -51.02
N THR A 161 12.76 16.11 -51.82
CA THR A 161 11.81 17.22 -51.73
C THR A 161 10.62 16.92 -52.62
N LEU A 162 9.44 16.81 -52.02
CA LEU A 162 8.23 16.30 -52.63
C LEU A 162 7.08 17.30 -52.40
N ALA A 163 6.66 17.94 -53.48
CA ALA A 163 5.43 18.73 -53.55
C ALA A 163 4.42 18.11 -54.52
N GLY A 164 4.91 17.43 -55.57
CA GLY A 164 4.10 16.70 -56.55
C GLY A 164 3.87 15.23 -56.18
N THR A 165 3.86 14.36 -57.20
CA THR A 165 3.51 12.94 -57.05
C THR A 165 4.67 12.02 -57.40
N LEU A 166 5.03 11.12 -56.48
CA LEU A 166 5.94 10.01 -56.71
C LEU A 166 5.19 8.68 -56.48
N SER A 167 4.71 8.06 -57.54
CA SER A 167 3.74 6.95 -57.45
C SER A 167 4.14 5.78 -58.36
N GLY A 168 3.25 4.80 -58.56
CA GLY A 168 3.49 3.66 -59.44
C GLY A 168 3.49 2.31 -58.71
N SER A 169 3.55 1.23 -59.48
CA SER A 169 3.56 -0.14 -58.96
C SER A 169 4.96 -0.67 -58.63
N GLY A 170 6.02 0.02 -59.08
CA GLY A 170 7.37 -0.20 -58.58
C GLY A 170 7.60 0.42 -57.19
N THR A 171 8.85 0.41 -56.73
CA THR A 171 9.22 0.79 -55.36
C THR A 171 10.07 2.05 -55.34
N THR A 172 9.75 2.99 -54.45
CA THR A 172 10.67 4.07 -54.08
C THR A 172 11.45 3.65 -52.83
N THR A 173 12.77 3.50 -52.93
CA THR A 173 13.66 3.21 -51.80
C THR A 173 14.25 4.51 -51.26
N ILE A 174 14.22 4.73 -49.95
CA ILE A 174 14.78 5.91 -49.28
C ILE A 174 15.83 5.46 -48.26
N GLN A 175 17.04 6.00 -48.37
CA GLN A 175 18.20 5.66 -47.53
C GLN A 175 18.65 6.82 -46.60
N HIS A 176 17.78 7.82 -46.38
CA HIS A 176 18.12 9.04 -45.65
C HIS A 176 16.91 9.64 -44.91
N SER A 177 17.19 10.58 -43.99
CA SER A 177 16.16 11.28 -43.19
C SER A 177 15.61 12.56 -43.86
N ASN A 178 16.26 13.07 -44.91
CA ASN A 178 15.86 14.34 -45.58
C ASN A 178 14.69 14.16 -46.58
N LEU A 179 13.58 13.58 -46.12
CA LEU A 179 12.33 13.48 -46.85
C LEU A 179 11.39 14.60 -46.38
N SER A 180 10.85 15.41 -47.30
CA SER A 180 9.85 16.42 -46.96
C SER A 180 8.47 15.81 -46.65
N SER A 181 7.63 16.51 -45.88
CA SER A 181 6.27 16.07 -45.51
C SER A 181 5.19 16.32 -46.59
N GLY A 182 5.50 17.05 -47.65
CA GLY A 182 4.57 17.39 -48.72
C GLY A 182 4.36 16.29 -49.78
N GLY A 183 3.45 16.58 -50.72
CA GLY A 183 3.17 15.78 -51.90
C GLY A 183 2.68 14.35 -51.64
N THR A 184 2.56 13.57 -52.71
CA THR A 184 2.08 12.18 -52.65
C THR A 184 3.22 11.22 -52.89
N ILE A 185 3.36 10.20 -52.04
CA ILE A 185 4.19 9.03 -52.32
C ILE A 185 3.34 7.78 -52.23
N SER A 186 3.59 6.77 -53.06
CA SER A 186 2.88 5.48 -53.00
C SER A 186 3.72 4.40 -52.32
N ASN A 187 4.26 3.43 -53.08
CA ASN A 187 5.05 2.33 -52.53
C ASN A 187 6.43 2.83 -52.07
N VAL A 188 6.70 2.69 -50.78
CA VAL A 188 7.95 3.15 -50.17
C VAL A 188 8.62 2.02 -49.41
N SER A 189 9.93 1.92 -49.61
CA SER A 189 10.82 1.10 -48.82
C SER A 189 11.84 2.01 -48.12
N PHE A 190 11.96 1.91 -46.81
CA PHE A 190 13.03 2.57 -46.05
C PHE A 190 14.13 1.57 -45.77
N ASP A 191 15.32 1.87 -46.27
CA ASP A 191 16.51 1.05 -46.14
C ASP A 191 17.53 1.75 -45.25
N ALA A 192 17.57 1.34 -43.97
CA ALA A 192 18.43 1.92 -42.93
C ALA A 192 19.82 1.25 -42.86
N SER A 193 20.24 0.53 -43.89
CA SER A 193 21.55 -0.14 -43.95
C SER A 193 22.73 0.85 -43.89
N GLY A 194 22.55 2.08 -44.37
CA GLY A 194 23.56 3.14 -44.34
C GLY A 194 23.52 4.03 -43.09
N GLY A 195 22.54 3.84 -42.19
CA GLY A 195 22.35 4.67 -40.99
C GLY A 195 20.89 4.75 -40.55
N ALA A 196 20.65 5.24 -39.32
CA ALA A 196 19.30 5.45 -38.81
C ALA A 196 18.53 6.49 -39.66
N ILE A 197 17.26 6.21 -39.92
CA ILE A 197 16.38 7.06 -40.73
C ILE A 197 15.27 7.61 -39.83
N THR A 198 15.07 8.92 -39.88
CA THR A 198 13.91 9.58 -39.28
C THR A 198 12.93 9.95 -40.38
N ILE A 199 11.70 9.45 -40.30
CA ILE A 199 10.65 9.73 -41.28
C ILE A 199 9.71 10.82 -40.75
N PRO A 200 9.32 11.81 -41.58
CA PRO A 200 8.44 12.89 -41.16
C PRO A 200 7.00 12.39 -40.98
N ALA A 201 6.17 13.20 -40.33
CA ALA A 201 4.74 12.95 -40.27
C ALA A 201 4.10 13.07 -41.67
N ARG A 202 3.51 11.98 -42.17
CA ARG A 202 2.87 11.94 -43.50
C ARG A 202 2.00 10.69 -43.72
N ILE A 203 1.23 10.73 -44.81
CA ILE A 203 0.45 9.62 -45.35
C ILE A 203 1.20 8.98 -46.53
N TYR A 204 1.49 7.69 -46.42
CA TYR A 204 2.02 6.84 -47.47
C TYR A 204 0.84 6.21 -48.21
N GLY A 205 0.72 6.51 -49.50
CA GLY A 205 -0.46 6.18 -50.32
C GLY A 205 -0.57 4.73 -50.74
N ALA A 206 0.44 3.88 -50.46
CA ALA A 206 0.41 2.46 -50.72
C ALA A 206 1.26 1.71 -49.68
N ASN A 207 1.98 0.66 -50.09
CA ASN A 207 2.72 -0.20 -49.17
C ASN A 207 3.89 0.58 -48.54
N LEU A 208 4.07 0.38 -47.24
CA LEU A 208 5.21 0.87 -46.48
C LEU A 208 6.03 -0.34 -46.01
N GLU A 209 7.28 -0.41 -46.46
CA GLU A 209 8.22 -1.47 -46.16
C GLU A 209 9.43 -0.93 -45.40
N ILE A 210 9.85 -1.64 -44.36
CA ILE A 210 11.06 -1.37 -43.58
C ILE A 210 12.05 -2.50 -43.83
N VAL A 211 13.21 -2.16 -44.39
CA VAL A 211 14.25 -3.13 -44.81
C VAL A 211 15.49 -2.99 -43.92
N ASN A 212 16.12 -4.14 -43.66
CA ASN A 212 17.45 -4.36 -43.07
C ASN A 212 18.06 -3.15 -42.35
N GLY A 213 17.91 -3.11 -41.03
CA GLY A 213 18.46 -2.05 -40.19
C GLY A 213 19.94 -2.17 -39.92
N ALA A 214 20.61 -3.32 -40.08
CA ALA A 214 21.99 -3.52 -39.61
C ALA A 214 22.27 -2.94 -38.19
N GLY A 215 21.26 -2.96 -37.30
CA GLY A 215 21.29 -2.31 -35.97
C GLY A 215 20.69 -0.89 -35.89
N ASN A 216 20.50 -0.22 -37.02
CA ASN A 216 19.81 1.06 -37.17
C ASN A 216 18.28 0.88 -37.23
N ALA A 217 17.55 1.88 -36.76
CA ALA A 217 16.08 1.91 -36.81
C ALA A 217 15.56 2.98 -37.78
N VAL A 218 14.40 2.70 -38.37
CA VAL A 218 13.55 3.71 -39.00
C VAL A 218 12.59 4.26 -37.94
N THR A 219 12.68 5.54 -37.62
CA THR A 219 11.94 6.20 -36.54
C THR A 219 10.93 7.19 -37.08
N ALA A 220 9.66 7.06 -36.68
CA ALA A 220 8.64 8.04 -37.03
C ALA A 220 8.71 9.27 -36.11
N ALA A 221 8.95 10.47 -36.68
CA ALA A 221 9.02 11.73 -35.93
C ALA A 221 7.65 12.29 -35.52
N GLY A 222 6.56 11.75 -36.06
CA GLY A 222 5.19 12.17 -35.79
C GLY A 222 4.21 11.18 -36.40
N ASN A 223 2.98 11.61 -36.70
CA ASN A 223 1.95 10.73 -37.26
C ASN A 223 2.39 10.08 -38.56
N ALA A 224 2.43 8.75 -38.59
CA ALA A 224 2.74 7.98 -39.78
C ALA A 224 1.51 7.17 -40.19
N THR A 225 1.11 7.24 -41.45
CA THR A 225 -0.06 6.51 -41.96
C THR A 225 0.33 5.68 -43.16
N SER A 226 0.19 4.36 -43.08
CA SER A 226 0.15 3.49 -44.27
C SER A 226 -1.31 3.26 -44.64
N THR A 227 -1.74 3.71 -45.83
CA THR A 227 -3.10 3.42 -46.33
C THR A 227 -3.24 1.97 -46.81
N ASN A 228 -2.11 1.26 -46.94
CA ASN A 228 -2.06 -0.13 -47.40
C ASN A 228 -1.24 -0.99 -46.41
N ALA A 229 -0.54 -2.02 -46.90
CA ALA A 229 0.19 -2.92 -46.05
C ALA A 229 1.38 -2.22 -45.37
N PHE A 230 1.66 -2.61 -44.12
CA PHE A 230 2.84 -2.19 -43.37
C PHE A 230 3.69 -3.43 -43.10
N LEU A 231 4.89 -3.48 -43.68
CA LEU A 231 5.80 -4.62 -43.62
C LEU A 231 7.12 -4.22 -42.94
N ILE A 232 7.50 -4.94 -41.90
CA ILE A 232 8.85 -4.92 -41.34
C ILE A 232 9.52 -6.24 -41.73
N ASN A 233 10.53 -6.18 -42.59
CA ASN A 233 11.25 -7.37 -43.01
C ASN A 233 12.14 -7.92 -41.90
N ALA A 234 12.59 -9.17 -42.09
CA ALA A 234 13.61 -9.76 -41.24
C ALA A 234 14.86 -8.86 -41.21
N GLY A 235 15.34 -8.56 -40.00
CA GLY A 235 16.44 -7.61 -39.75
C GLY A 235 16.06 -6.13 -39.86
N GLY A 236 14.85 -5.79 -40.29
CA GLY A 236 14.30 -4.44 -40.21
C GLY A 236 13.95 -4.04 -38.77
N SER A 237 14.10 -2.76 -38.45
CA SER A 237 13.73 -2.20 -37.14
C SER A 237 12.94 -0.91 -37.31
N PHE A 238 11.75 -0.86 -36.73
CA PHE A 238 10.89 0.31 -36.78
C PHE A 238 10.55 0.82 -35.37
N THR A 239 10.81 2.09 -35.13
CA THR A 239 10.39 2.81 -33.94
C THR A 239 9.16 3.64 -34.27
N ALA A 240 8.04 3.27 -33.65
CA ALA A 240 6.76 3.95 -33.80
C ALA A 240 6.79 5.39 -33.25
N PRO A 241 5.75 6.20 -33.52
CA PRO A 241 5.68 7.57 -33.02
C PRO A 241 5.66 7.66 -31.50
N GLY A 242 6.02 8.83 -30.97
CA GLY A 242 5.97 9.14 -29.53
C GLY A 242 4.55 9.17 -28.94
N SER A 243 4.44 9.40 -27.63
CA SER A 243 3.17 9.45 -26.89
C SER A 243 2.16 10.51 -27.37
N THR A 244 2.59 11.53 -28.11
CA THR A 244 1.74 12.59 -28.68
C THR A 244 1.31 12.32 -30.12
N ALA A 245 1.73 11.19 -30.71
CA ALA A 245 1.52 10.85 -32.10
C ALA A 245 1.05 9.39 -32.27
N SER A 246 0.69 9.01 -33.49
CA SER A 246 0.09 7.71 -33.76
C SER A 246 0.50 7.10 -35.11
N LEU A 247 0.53 5.77 -35.14
CA LEU A 247 0.72 4.98 -36.35
C LEU A 247 -0.65 4.49 -36.84
N TYR A 248 -1.00 4.78 -38.09
CA TYR A 248 -2.24 4.32 -38.72
C TYR A 248 -1.93 3.28 -39.79
N ILE A 249 -2.64 2.16 -39.75
CA ILE A 249 -2.46 1.04 -40.67
C ILE A 249 -3.81 0.69 -41.29
N GLY A 250 -3.92 0.86 -42.60
CA GLY A 250 -5.17 0.65 -43.36
C GLY A 250 -5.39 -0.78 -43.87
N ARG A 251 -4.34 -1.61 -44.00
CA ARG A 251 -4.41 -3.02 -44.44
C ARG A 251 -3.57 -3.92 -43.52
N ASP A 252 -2.91 -4.94 -44.06
CA ASP A 252 -2.20 -5.93 -43.26
C ASP A 252 -0.97 -5.32 -42.57
N TYR A 253 -0.74 -5.72 -41.32
CA TYR A 253 0.50 -5.47 -40.60
C TYR A 253 1.28 -6.77 -40.50
N THR A 254 2.48 -6.76 -41.05
CA THR A 254 3.39 -7.91 -41.00
C THR A 254 4.73 -7.51 -40.44
N ASN A 255 5.13 -8.17 -39.35
CA ASN A 255 6.40 -7.92 -38.70
C ASN A 255 7.23 -9.20 -38.59
N TYR A 256 8.30 -9.25 -39.37
CA TYR A 256 9.35 -10.27 -39.28
C TYR A 256 10.64 -9.72 -38.62
N GLY A 257 10.65 -8.45 -38.23
CA GLY A 257 11.78 -7.76 -37.60
C GLY A 257 11.45 -7.27 -36.19
N THR A 258 11.91 -6.07 -35.86
CA THR A 258 11.70 -5.43 -34.55
C THR A 258 10.74 -4.25 -34.66
N PHE A 259 9.77 -4.18 -33.76
CA PHE A 259 8.89 -3.03 -33.59
C PHE A 259 9.05 -2.44 -32.18
N THR A 260 9.44 -1.18 -32.09
CA THR A 260 9.53 -0.44 -30.83
C THR A 260 8.36 0.53 -30.74
N HIS A 261 7.46 0.34 -29.78
CA HIS A 261 6.21 1.13 -29.70
C HIS A 261 6.40 2.62 -29.36
N ASN A 262 7.52 2.99 -28.72
CA ASN A 262 7.87 4.38 -28.36
C ASN A 262 6.73 5.18 -27.67
N SER A 263 5.96 4.49 -26.84
CA SER A 263 4.73 4.97 -26.19
C SER A 263 3.59 5.48 -27.11
N GLY A 264 3.70 5.40 -28.44
CA GLY A 264 2.66 5.82 -29.38
C GLY A 264 1.48 4.85 -29.47
N LYS A 265 0.35 5.37 -29.97
CA LYS A 265 -0.86 4.58 -30.23
C LYS A 265 -0.87 4.05 -31.67
N VAL A 266 -1.27 2.79 -31.84
CA VAL A 266 -1.43 2.13 -33.15
C VAL A 266 -2.91 1.99 -33.47
N PHE A 267 -3.31 2.47 -34.64
CA PHE A 267 -4.67 2.35 -35.16
C PHE A 267 -4.70 1.34 -36.31
N PHE A 268 -5.54 0.33 -36.16
CA PHE A 268 -5.96 -0.54 -37.26
C PHE A 268 -7.33 -0.07 -37.72
N ASN A 269 -7.36 0.79 -38.73
CA ASN A 269 -8.55 1.55 -39.16
C ASN A 269 -9.09 1.14 -40.54
N GLY A 270 -8.60 0.04 -41.12
CA GLY A 270 -9.04 -0.48 -42.40
C GLY A 270 -10.53 -0.84 -42.45
N THR A 271 -11.18 -0.54 -43.58
CA THR A 271 -12.56 -0.96 -43.90
C THR A 271 -12.63 -2.34 -44.55
N GLY A 272 -11.53 -2.78 -45.19
CA GLY A 272 -11.32 -4.17 -45.59
C GLY A 272 -10.67 -4.98 -44.46
N GLY A 273 -10.67 -6.31 -44.60
CA GLY A 273 -9.99 -7.19 -43.65
C GLY A 273 -8.52 -6.81 -43.46
N GLN A 274 -8.03 -6.94 -42.23
CA GLN A 274 -6.63 -6.71 -41.84
C GLN A 274 -6.11 -7.94 -41.10
N LEU A 275 -5.03 -8.50 -41.63
CA LEU A 275 -4.23 -9.50 -40.94
C LEU A 275 -3.14 -8.81 -40.12
N ILE A 276 -2.97 -9.25 -38.87
CA ILE A 276 -1.99 -8.70 -37.94
C ILE A 276 -1.05 -9.82 -37.51
N SER A 277 0.26 -9.66 -37.77
CA SER A 277 1.29 -10.64 -37.43
C SER A 277 2.51 -9.99 -36.78
N GLY A 278 3.16 -10.71 -35.85
CA GLY A 278 4.41 -10.27 -35.21
C GLY A 278 4.25 -9.21 -34.11
N ALA A 279 3.15 -9.24 -33.36
CA ALA A 279 2.82 -8.29 -32.28
C ALA A 279 3.07 -8.84 -30.86
N THR A 280 4.10 -9.68 -30.68
CA THR A 280 4.43 -10.37 -29.42
C THR A 280 5.39 -9.58 -28.54
N SER A 281 5.34 -9.70 -27.21
CA SER A 281 6.32 -9.22 -26.20
C SER A 281 7.41 -8.23 -26.66
N SER A 282 8.47 -8.69 -27.35
CA SER A 282 9.58 -7.85 -27.85
C SER A 282 9.20 -6.81 -28.92
N SER A 283 8.02 -6.97 -29.50
CA SER A 283 7.36 -6.15 -30.53
C SER A 283 5.92 -5.83 -30.10
N ALA A 284 5.64 -5.80 -28.79
CA ALA A 284 4.32 -5.47 -28.26
C ALA A 284 3.90 -4.05 -28.67
N PHE A 285 2.61 -3.86 -28.89
CA PHE A 285 2.04 -2.52 -29.04
C PHE A 285 1.97 -1.84 -27.67
N ASN A 286 2.09 -0.51 -27.62
CA ASN A 286 1.75 0.21 -26.40
C ASN A 286 0.24 0.28 -26.25
N ASN A 287 -0.42 1.10 -27.06
CA ASN A 287 -1.86 1.22 -27.09
C ASN A 287 -2.33 0.82 -28.49
N VAL A 288 -3.33 -0.06 -28.57
CA VAL A 288 -3.94 -0.44 -29.85
C VAL A 288 -5.41 -0.05 -29.89
N ASP A 289 -5.83 0.47 -31.03
CA ASP A 289 -7.22 0.85 -31.30
C ASP A 289 -7.68 0.25 -32.63
N PHE A 290 -8.71 -0.58 -32.53
CA PHE A 290 -9.38 -1.20 -33.64
C PHE A 290 -10.60 -0.37 -34.02
N SER A 291 -10.58 0.18 -35.23
CA SER A 291 -11.65 1.01 -35.79
C SER A 291 -11.91 0.64 -37.25
N GLY A 292 -12.99 1.14 -37.84
CA GLY A 292 -13.40 0.73 -39.19
C GLY A 292 -14.03 -0.66 -39.23
N SER A 293 -14.80 -0.91 -40.28
CA SER A 293 -15.69 -2.08 -40.41
C SER A 293 -14.98 -3.38 -40.85
N GLY A 294 -13.70 -3.32 -41.18
CA GLY A 294 -12.95 -4.49 -41.62
C GLY A 294 -12.73 -5.48 -40.47
N ALA A 295 -12.73 -6.78 -40.78
CA ALA A 295 -12.32 -7.78 -39.78
C ALA A 295 -10.83 -7.61 -39.44
N LYS A 296 -10.49 -7.58 -38.16
CA LYS A 296 -9.11 -7.49 -37.65
C LYS A 296 -8.75 -8.86 -37.11
N THR A 297 -7.82 -9.55 -37.74
CA THR A 297 -7.50 -10.94 -37.41
C THR A 297 -6.03 -11.04 -37.03
N PHE A 298 -5.76 -11.50 -35.81
CA PHE A 298 -4.41 -11.87 -35.43
C PHE A 298 -4.05 -13.24 -36.01
N SER A 299 -2.87 -13.35 -36.61
CA SER A 299 -2.33 -14.59 -37.20
C SER A 299 -1.33 -15.31 -36.30
N GLY A 300 -1.01 -14.74 -35.14
CA GLY A 300 -0.13 -15.29 -34.12
C GLY A 300 -0.34 -14.57 -32.80
N ASN A 301 0.34 -15.03 -31.74
CA ASN A 301 0.24 -14.45 -30.40
C ASN A 301 0.48 -12.93 -30.41
N ALA A 302 -0.18 -12.21 -29.50
CA ALA A 302 -0.08 -10.76 -29.43
C ALA A 302 -0.10 -10.24 -27.99
N SER A 303 0.50 -9.07 -27.79
CA SER A 303 0.47 -8.36 -26.52
C SER A 303 0.39 -6.85 -26.72
N THR A 304 -0.31 -6.17 -25.80
CA THR A 304 -0.45 -4.71 -25.79
C THR A 304 -0.55 -4.18 -24.36
N THR A 305 -0.27 -2.89 -24.12
CA THR A 305 -0.64 -2.25 -22.85
C THR A 305 -2.15 -2.06 -22.82
N ASN A 306 -2.72 -1.20 -23.67
CA ASN A 306 -4.17 -0.99 -23.73
C ASN A 306 -4.75 -1.56 -25.04
N LEU A 307 -5.94 -2.16 -24.95
CA LEU A 307 -6.70 -2.66 -26.10
C LEU A 307 -8.06 -1.97 -26.16
N THR A 308 -8.32 -1.27 -27.26
CA THR A 308 -9.60 -0.59 -27.50
C THR A 308 -10.23 -1.06 -28.80
N MET A 309 -11.51 -1.40 -28.76
CA MET A 309 -12.33 -1.71 -29.93
C MET A 309 -13.44 -0.67 -30.05
N GLN A 310 -13.48 0.03 -31.17
CA GLN A 310 -14.50 1.02 -31.47
C GLN A 310 -15.78 0.37 -32.03
N VAL A 311 -16.87 1.13 -32.03
CA VAL A 311 -18.14 0.71 -32.62
C VAL A 311 -17.95 0.26 -34.08
N GLY A 312 -18.51 -0.90 -34.42
CA GLY A 312 -18.44 -1.48 -35.76
C GLY A 312 -17.14 -2.22 -36.09
N SER A 313 -16.16 -2.26 -35.18
CA SER A 313 -14.97 -3.11 -35.34
C SER A 313 -15.26 -4.55 -34.93
N ALA A 314 -14.60 -5.50 -35.60
CA ALA A 314 -14.62 -6.92 -35.25
C ALA A 314 -13.19 -7.45 -35.15
N VAL A 315 -12.79 -7.95 -33.98
CA VAL A 315 -11.43 -8.42 -33.70
C VAL A 315 -11.45 -9.91 -33.39
N THR A 316 -10.79 -10.72 -34.20
CA THR A 316 -10.53 -12.14 -33.91
C THR A 316 -9.23 -12.26 -33.14
N ALA A 317 -9.34 -12.70 -31.89
CA ALA A 317 -8.23 -12.83 -30.95
C ALA A 317 -7.25 -13.93 -31.39
N PRO A 318 -5.96 -13.80 -31.03
CA PRO A 318 -4.99 -14.86 -31.23
C PRO A 318 -5.17 -16.00 -30.23
N THR A 319 -4.36 -17.06 -30.38
CA THR A 319 -4.26 -18.16 -29.40
C THR A 319 -3.84 -17.67 -28.02
N LEU A 320 -2.93 -16.70 -27.92
CA LEU A 320 -2.54 -16.05 -26.66
C LEU A 320 -2.53 -14.52 -26.86
N LEU A 321 -3.35 -13.84 -26.07
CA LEU A 321 -3.45 -12.38 -26.01
C LEU A 321 -3.11 -11.91 -24.60
N SER A 322 -2.08 -11.07 -24.45
CA SER A 322 -1.72 -10.46 -23.17
C SER A 322 -2.03 -8.97 -23.17
N ILE A 323 -2.72 -8.48 -22.14
CA ILE A 323 -3.07 -7.07 -21.96
C ILE A 323 -2.46 -6.60 -20.64
N GLY A 324 -1.55 -5.63 -20.69
CA GLY A 324 -0.87 -5.07 -19.52
C GLY A 324 -1.62 -3.92 -18.84
N GLY A 325 -2.67 -3.41 -19.47
CA GLY A 325 -3.48 -2.27 -19.04
C GLY A 325 -4.97 -2.53 -19.28
N ASN A 326 -5.71 -1.53 -19.78
CA ASN A 326 -7.16 -1.57 -19.88
C ASN A 326 -7.66 -2.24 -21.17
N TYR A 327 -8.80 -2.91 -21.04
CA TYR A 327 -9.60 -3.47 -22.12
C TYR A 327 -10.91 -2.69 -22.25
N SER A 328 -11.20 -2.18 -23.45
CA SER A 328 -12.47 -1.52 -23.75
C SER A 328 -13.05 -2.03 -25.06
N ASN A 329 -14.26 -2.57 -25.02
CA ASN A 329 -14.93 -3.12 -26.19
C ASN A 329 -16.27 -2.46 -26.48
N LEU A 330 -16.32 -1.62 -27.52
CA LEU A 330 -17.56 -1.11 -28.11
C LEU A 330 -17.89 -1.80 -29.45
N GLY A 331 -17.06 -2.75 -29.87
CA GLY A 331 -17.22 -3.55 -31.09
C GLY A 331 -17.57 -5.01 -30.79
N THR A 332 -17.00 -5.93 -31.56
CA THR A 332 -17.14 -7.38 -31.36
C THR A 332 -15.77 -8.04 -31.15
N PHE A 333 -15.60 -8.75 -30.05
CA PHE A 333 -14.40 -9.53 -29.76
C PHE A 333 -14.65 -11.03 -29.99
N ILE A 334 -14.00 -11.63 -30.97
CA ILE A 334 -14.15 -13.05 -31.29
C ILE A 334 -12.98 -13.79 -30.64
N ALA A 335 -13.21 -14.38 -29.47
CA ALA A 335 -12.14 -14.99 -28.66
C ALA A 335 -11.48 -16.22 -29.31
N GLY A 336 -12.16 -16.88 -30.26
CA GLY A 336 -11.71 -18.15 -30.82
C GLY A 336 -11.63 -19.23 -29.75
N THR A 337 -10.48 -19.91 -29.66
CA THR A 337 -10.19 -20.94 -28.64
C THR A 337 -9.00 -20.58 -27.74
N GLY A 338 -8.56 -19.32 -27.80
CA GLY A 338 -7.36 -18.84 -27.12
C GLY A 338 -7.57 -18.43 -25.66
N THR A 339 -6.50 -17.88 -25.08
CA THR A 339 -6.50 -17.27 -23.74
C THR A 339 -6.25 -15.78 -23.83
N THR A 340 -7.14 -15.00 -23.22
CA THR A 340 -6.90 -13.58 -22.94
C THR A 340 -6.38 -13.45 -21.52
N THR A 341 -5.24 -12.79 -21.35
CA THR A 341 -4.52 -12.67 -20.09
C THR A 341 -4.42 -11.20 -19.68
N PHE A 342 -4.85 -10.87 -18.46
CA PHE A 342 -4.62 -9.57 -17.84
C PHE A 342 -3.37 -9.66 -16.97
N SER A 343 -2.26 -9.13 -17.49
CA SER A 343 -0.90 -9.34 -16.98
C SER A 343 -0.24 -8.05 -16.49
N GLY A 344 -1.03 -7.02 -16.19
CA GLY A 344 -0.53 -5.72 -15.79
C GLY A 344 0.05 -5.71 -14.37
N THR A 345 0.73 -4.61 -14.04
CA THR A 345 1.20 -4.31 -12.67
C THR A 345 0.51 -3.07 -12.08
N SER A 346 -0.25 -2.34 -12.89
CA SER A 346 -1.12 -1.23 -12.48
C SER A 346 -2.57 -1.69 -12.48
N ALA A 347 -3.49 -0.88 -11.94
CA ALA A 347 -4.91 -1.20 -12.00
C ALA A 347 -5.36 -1.41 -13.46
N GLN A 348 -6.12 -2.49 -13.69
CA GLN A 348 -6.65 -2.83 -15.01
C GLN A 348 -8.18 -2.80 -14.97
N THR A 349 -8.79 -2.27 -16.03
CA THR A 349 -10.25 -2.25 -16.16
C THR A 349 -10.71 -2.97 -17.42
N ILE A 350 -11.75 -3.77 -17.29
CA ILE A 350 -12.47 -4.44 -18.38
C ILE A 350 -13.82 -3.74 -18.53
N SER A 351 -14.05 -3.14 -19.70
CA SER A 351 -15.21 -2.27 -19.95
C SER A 351 -15.87 -2.55 -21.31
N GLY A 352 -17.14 -2.13 -21.44
CA GLY A 352 -17.92 -2.28 -22.67
C GLY A 352 -18.62 -3.63 -22.77
N VAL A 353 -18.53 -4.31 -23.91
CA VAL A 353 -19.16 -5.61 -24.15
C VAL A 353 -18.16 -6.74 -23.89
N ALA A 354 -18.41 -7.57 -22.89
CA ALA A 354 -17.57 -8.74 -22.56
C ALA A 354 -18.39 -10.04 -22.41
N THR A 355 -19.60 -10.05 -22.96
CA THR A 355 -20.56 -11.16 -22.89
C THR A 355 -21.05 -11.55 -24.28
N GLY A 356 -21.86 -12.62 -24.38
CA GLY A 356 -22.46 -13.07 -25.63
C GLY A 356 -21.39 -13.42 -26.68
N THR A 357 -21.48 -12.83 -27.87
CA THR A 357 -20.48 -13.03 -28.95
C THR A 357 -19.09 -12.49 -28.59
N SER A 358 -18.99 -11.60 -27.59
CA SER A 358 -17.74 -11.07 -27.04
C SER A 358 -17.29 -11.73 -25.74
N ALA A 359 -17.89 -12.87 -25.38
CA ALA A 359 -17.41 -13.68 -24.27
C ALA A 359 -15.97 -14.15 -24.53
N PHE A 360 -15.16 -14.17 -23.48
CA PHE A 360 -13.83 -14.76 -23.54
C PHE A 360 -13.93 -16.29 -23.67
N TYR A 361 -12.89 -16.93 -24.24
CA TYR A 361 -12.81 -18.39 -24.24
C TYR A 361 -12.17 -18.89 -22.95
N ASN A 362 -10.85 -18.73 -22.83
CA ASN A 362 -10.18 -18.70 -21.54
C ASN A 362 -9.87 -17.24 -21.16
N LEU A 363 -10.10 -16.89 -19.92
CA LEU A 363 -9.72 -15.63 -19.32
C LEU A 363 -8.81 -15.90 -18.13
N GLU A 364 -7.63 -15.29 -18.12
CA GLU A 364 -6.65 -15.42 -17.03
C GLU A 364 -6.32 -14.05 -16.46
N VAL A 365 -6.29 -13.94 -15.13
CA VAL A 365 -5.88 -12.73 -14.42
C VAL A 365 -4.61 -13.04 -13.64
N LEU A 366 -3.51 -12.38 -14.03
CA LEU A 366 -2.19 -12.52 -13.40
C LEU A 366 -1.78 -11.29 -12.59
N ASN A 367 -2.49 -10.17 -12.72
CA ASN A 367 -2.18 -8.94 -12.00
C ASN A 367 -2.33 -9.15 -10.48
N SER A 368 -1.20 -9.21 -9.79
CA SER A 368 -1.12 -9.34 -8.32
C SER A 368 -0.62 -8.07 -7.64
N SER A 369 -0.22 -7.06 -8.41
CA SER A 369 0.27 -5.78 -7.88
C SER A 369 -0.84 -4.75 -7.68
N ALA A 370 -1.96 -4.90 -8.39
CA ALA A 370 -3.13 -4.02 -8.30
C ALA A 370 -4.43 -4.79 -8.62
N SER A 371 -5.57 -4.12 -8.54
CA SER A 371 -6.86 -4.73 -8.89
C SER A 371 -7.07 -4.86 -10.40
N THR A 372 -7.74 -5.95 -10.79
CA THR A 372 -8.39 -6.09 -12.09
C THR A 372 -9.89 -5.95 -11.91
N THR A 373 -10.45 -4.85 -12.41
CA THR A 373 -11.85 -4.48 -12.22
C THR A 373 -12.66 -4.77 -13.48
N PHE A 374 -13.67 -5.63 -13.35
CA PHE A 374 -14.73 -5.79 -14.34
C PHE A 374 -15.76 -4.67 -14.13
N ALA A 375 -15.68 -3.60 -14.92
CA ALA A 375 -16.63 -2.48 -14.85
C ALA A 375 -18.01 -2.81 -15.47
N VAL A 376 -18.14 -4.01 -16.03
CA VAL A 376 -19.32 -4.56 -16.70
C VAL A 376 -19.37 -6.07 -16.43
N ALA A 377 -20.52 -6.70 -16.68
CA ALA A 377 -20.59 -8.17 -16.73
C ALA A 377 -19.59 -8.72 -17.77
N ALA A 378 -18.92 -9.81 -17.44
CA ALA A 378 -18.07 -10.56 -18.37
C ALA A 378 -18.43 -12.04 -18.37
N SER A 379 -18.23 -12.71 -19.49
CA SER A 379 -18.51 -14.13 -19.63
C SER A 379 -17.31 -14.92 -20.14
N THR A 380 -17.20 -16.17 -19.71
CA THR A 380 -16.27 -17.14 -20.28
C THR A 380 -17.00 -18.36 -20.83
N THR A 381 -16.59 -18.82 -22.01
CA THR A 381 -17.11 -20.04 -22.65
C THR A 381 -16.30 -21.29 -22.30
N LYS A 382 -15.17 -21.14 -21.59
CA LYS A 382 -14.41 -22.27 -21.05
C LYS A 382 -13.88 -22.04 -19.64
N ASN A 383 -12.77 -21.33 -19.46
CA ASN A 383 -12.13 -21.19 -18.15
C ASN A 383 -11.98 -19.74 -17.74
N PHE A 384 -12.22 -19.47 -16.47
CA PHE A 384 -11.75 -18.28 -15.77
C PHE A 384 -10.69 -18.71 -14.75
N TYR A 385 -9.45 -18.30 -14.99
CA TYR A 385 -8.31 -18.59 -14.13
C TYR A 385 -7.91 -17.36 -13.32
N VAL A 386 -7.91 -17.52 -12.01
CA VAL A 386 -7.22 -16.62 -11.09
C VAL A 386 -6.40 -17.52 -10.17
N VAL A 387 -5.13 -17.72 -10.53
CA VAL A 387 -4.24 -18.69 -9.87
C VAL A 387 -2.91 -18.08 -9.45
N THR A 388 -2.75 -16.77 -9.68
CA THR A 388 -1.62 -16.00 -9.20
C THR A 388 -1.88 -15.56 -7.77
N ALA A 389 -0.94 -15.89 -6.89
CA ALA A 389 -0.91 -15.50 -5.49
C ALA A 389 -1.14 -13.99 -5.32
N GLY A 390 -2.06 -13.61 -4.43
CA GLY A 390 -2.35 -12.22 -4.05
C GLY A 390 -3.14 -11.40 -5.09
N THR A 391 -3.66 -12.03 -6.15
CA THR A 391 -4.47 -11.32 -7.15
C THR A 391 -5.76 -10.75 -6.54
N LYS A 392 -6.11 -9.53 -6.97
CA LYS A 392 -7.33 -8.83 -6.56
C LYS A 392 -8.25 -8.64 -7.76
N VAL A 393 -9.45 -9.18 -7.68
CA VAL A 393 -10.48 -9.06 -8.71
C VAL A 393 -11.71 -8.36 -8.14
N GLU A 394 -12.16 -7.33 -8.84
CA GLU A 394 -13.37 -6.59 -8.51
C GLU A 394 -14.42 -6.78 -9.60
N PHE A 395 -15.63 -7.16 -9.23
CA PHE A 395 -16.74 -7.34 -10.16
C PHE A 395 -17.72 -6.17 -10.12
N ALA A 396 -18.36 -5.88 -11.24
CA ALA A 396 -19.38 -4.84 -11.32
C ALA A 396 -20.58 -5.19 -10.43
N ALA A 397 -20.91 -4.29 -9.51
CA ALA A 397 -22.04 -4.43 -8.60
C ALA A 397 -23.37 -4.58 -9.38
N GLY A 398 -24.18 -5.55 -8.97
CA GLY A 398 -25.48 -5.89 -9.57
C GLY A 398 -25.40 -6.54 -10.96
N ALA A 399 -24.22 -6.72 -11.54
CA ALA A 399 -24.04 -7.30 -12.86
C ALA A 399 -23.78 -8.80 -12.76
N THR A 400 -24.39 -9.60 -13.66
CA THR A 400 -24.19 -11.05 -13.71
C THR A 400 -23.08 -11.44 -14.67
N SER A 401 -21.98 -11.96 -14.12
CA SER A 401 -20.91 -12.58 -14.91
C SER A 401 -21.15 -14.08 -15.06
N SER A 402 -21.14 -14.60 -16.30
CA SER A 402 -21.41 -16.02 -16.59
C SER A 402 -20.11 -16.76 -16.88
N ILE A 403 -19.72 -17.68 -16.01
CA ILE A 403 -18.42 -18.36 -16.07
C ILE A 403 -18.66 -19.86 -16.29
N THR A 404 -18.01 -20.45 -17.29
CA THR A 404 -18.16 -21.90 -17.51
C THR A 404 -17.39 -22.68 -16.44
N ASN A 405 -16.06 -22.55 -16.37
CA ASN A 405 -15.26 -23.13 -15.30
C ASN A 405 -14.63 -22.00 -14.48
N LEU A 406 -14.99 -21.92 -13.20
CA LEU A 406 -14.39 -21.05 -12.19
C LEU A 406 -13.24 -21.78 -11.50
N ILE A 407 -12.02 -21.29 -11.69
CA ILE A 407 -10.80 -21.92 -11.17
C ILE A 407 -9.99 -20.87 -10.42
N ILE A 408 -10.09 -20.91 -9.09
CA ILE A 408 -9.47 -19.95 -8.17
C ILE A 408 -8.52 -20.69 -7.24
N ASN A 409 -7.27 -20.23 -7.18
CA ASN A 409 -6.26 -20.78 -6.27
C ASN A 409 -5.24 -19.71 -5.83
N GLY A 410 -5.42 -19.16 -4.63
CA GLY A 410 -4.47 -18.21 -4.03
C GLY A 410 -3.18 -18.84 -3.49
N GLN A 411 -3.00 -20.17 -3.63
CA GLN A 411 -1.82 -20.96 -3.25
C GLN A 411 -1.55 -21.10 -1.74
N ALA A 412 -1.74 -20.05 -0.95
CA ALA A 412 -1.57 -20.03 0.50
C ALA A 412 -2.51 -19.00 1.14
N ALA A 413 -2.68 -19.07 2.45
CA ALA A 413 -3.62 -18.21 3.19
C ALA A 413 -3.24 -16.72 3.07
N ASN A 414 -1.96 -16.38 3.30
CA ASN A 414 -1.43 -15.01 3.17
C ASN A 414 -1.32 -14.49 1.72
N THR A 415 -1.68 -15.30 0.73
CA THR A 415 -1.72 -14.91 -0.68
C THR A 415 -3.09 -15.17 -1.30
N ALA A 416 -4.13 -15.19 -0.47
CA ALA A 416 -5.49 -15.44 -0.92
C ALA A 416 -5.93 -14.44 -2.00
N ILE A 417 -6.78 -14.91 -2.91
CA ILE A 417 -7.35 -14.10 -3.99
C ILE A 417 -8.57 -13.37 -3.47
N ASN A 418 -8.63 -12.05 -3.68
CA ASN A 418 -9.83 -11.27 -3.36
C ASN A 418 -10.80 -11.33 -4.55
N LEU A 419 -12.03 -11.75 -4.31
CA LEU A 419 -13.16 -11.72 -5.26
C LEU A 419 -14.26 -10.83 -4.66
N PHE A 420 -14.20 -9.54 -4.93
CA PHE A 420 -15.03 -8.53 -4.27
C PHE A 420 -15.96 -7.80 -5.24
N SER A 421 -17.01 -7.17 -4.69
CA SER A 421 -17.77 -6.17 -5.41
C SER A 421 -16.96 -4.89 -5.59
N GLY A 422 -17.09 -4.26 -6.75
CA GLY A 422 -16.57 -2.91 -6.99
C GLY A 422 -17.37 -1.81 -6.25
N THR A 423 -18.49 -2.15 -5.60
CA THR A 423 -19.25 -1.23 -4.72
C THR A 423 -19.56 -1.94 -3.40
N PRO A 424 -18.91 -1.55 -2.28
CA PRO A 424 -19.12 -2.20 -0.99
C PRO A 424 -20.59 -2.31 -0.60
N ALA A 425 -20.96 -3.45 0.00
CA ALA A 425 -22.32 -3.79 0.42
C ALA A 425 -23.34 -4.03 -0.72
N THR A 426 -22.94 -3.88 -1.98
CA THR A 426 -23.80 -4.24 -3.13
C THR A 426 -23.29 -5.50 -3.77
N GLN A 427 -24.14 -6.53 -3.86
CA GLN A 427 -23.71 -7.82 -4.40
C GLN A 427 -23.30 -7.73 -5.87
N TRP A 428 -22.25 -8.46 -6.25
CA TRP A 428 -21.96 -8.82 -7.64
C TRP A 428 -22.50 -10.23 -7.91
N ASN A 429 -22.98 -10.48 -9.12
CA ASN A 429 -23.69 -11.73 -9.42
C ASN A 429 -22.80 -12.66 -10.26
N LEU A 430 -22.77 -13.95 -9.90
CA LEU A 430 -21.98 -14.99 -10.54
C LEU A 430 -22.86 -16.16 -10.96
N TYR A 431 -22.81 -16.50 -12.24
CA TYR A 431 -23.45 -17.70 -12.76
C TYR A 431 -22.38 -18.68 -13.25
N ALA A 432 -21.99 -19.62 -12.41
CA ALA A 432 -20.94 -20.60 -12.68
C ALA A 432 -21.52 -22.01 -12.95
N THR A 433 -21.32 -22.55 -14.16
CA THR A 433 -22.06 -23.76 -14.59
C THR A 433 -21.26 -25.06 -14.49
N GLY A 434 -20.01 -25.04 -14.93
CA GLY A 434 -19.09 -26.16 -14.95
C GLY A 434 -18.29 -26.32 -13.66
N THR A 435 -16.96 -26.46 -13.80
CA THR A 435 -16.05 -26.64 -12.66
C THR A 435 -16.09 -25.42 -11.74
N ARG A 436 -16.24 -25.63 -10.43
CA ARG A 436 -16.32 -24.59 -9.40
C ARG A 436 -15.28 -24.86 -8.31
N SER A 437 -14.01 -24.71 -8.65
CA SER A 437 -12.88 -24.99 -7.74
C SER A 437 -12.38 -23.69 -7.12
N VAL A 438 -12.58 -23.53 -5.81
CA VAL A 438 -12.18 -22.32 -5.08
C VAL A 438 -11.33 -22.69 -3.87
N GLN A 439 -10.07 -22.25 -3.87
CA GLN A 439 -9.11 -22.45 -2.79
C GLN A 439 -8.33 -21.16 -2.53
N TYR A 440 -8.02 -20.88 -1.26
CA TYR A 440 -7.30 -19.67 -0.85
C TYR A 440 -7.93 -18.41 -1.46
N ALA A 441 -9.22 -18.21 -1.23
CA ALA A 441 -9.96 -17.07 -1.74
C ALA A 441 -10.75 -16.37 -0.63
N ARG A 442 -10.86 -15.05 -0.75
CA ARG A 442 -11.65 -14.17 0.12
C ARG A 442 -12.81 -13.64 -0.71
N MET A 443 -14.02 -13.94 -0.27
CA MET A 443 -15.25 -13.57 -0.99
C MET A 443 -16.01 -12.52 -0.20
N GLN A 444 -16.43 -11.46 -0.86
CA GLN A 444 -17.26 -10.41 -0.28
C GLN A 444 -18.32 -9.97 -1.28
N ASP A 445 -19.53 -9.73 -0.78
CA ASP A 445 -20.64 -9.17 -1.54
C ASP A 445 -20.94 -9.98 -2.81
N SER A 446 -20.98 -11.31 -2.76
CA SER A 446 -21.23 -12.16 -3.94
C SER A 446 -22.60 -12.87 -3.90
N ASP A 447 -23.40 -12.78 -4.94
CA ASP A 447 -24.54 -13.66 -5.18
C ASP A 447 -24.17 -14.68 -6.27
N ALA A 448 -24.00 -15.95 -5.88
CA ALA A 448 -23.69 -17.05 -6.79
C ALA A 448 -24.90 -17.97 -7.07
N CYS A 449 -26.11 -17.51 -6.78
CA CYS A 449 -27.30 -18.35 -6.88
C CYS A 449 -27.60 -18.76 -8.33
N SER A 450 -27.89 -20.05 -8.49
CA SER A 450 -28.19 -20.67 -9.78
C SER A 450 -29.11 -21.88 -9.58
N GLU A 451 -29.50 -22.53 -10.67
CA GLU A 451 -30.17 -23.83 -10.62
C GLU A 451 -29.25 -24.99 -10.18
N PHE A 452 -27.96 -24.73 -10.02
CA PHE A 452 -27.01 -25.71 -9.50
C PHE A 452 -26.83 -25.53 -7.98
N GLU A 453 -26.22 -26.51 -7.34
CA GLU A 453 -25.81 -26.40 -5.93
C GLU A 453 -24.89 -25.20 -5.72
N ASP A 454 -24.95 -24.64 -4.51
CA ASP A 454 -24.06 -23.57 -4.03
C ASP A 454 -22.59 -23.85 -4.37
N ILE A 455 -21.83 -22.78 -4.60
CA ILE A 455 -20.39 -22.94 -4.81
C ILE A 455 -19.75 -23.43 -3.51
N ASP A 456 -19.16 -24.62 -3.55
CA ASP A 456 -18.47 -25.23 -2.42
C ASP A 456 -17.14 -24.50 -2.14
N ALA A 457 -17.11 -23.81 -0.99
CA ALA A 457 -15.94 -23.18 -0.41
C ALA A 457 -15.54 -23.82 0.94
N THR A 458 -15.99 -25.06 1.22
CA THR A 458 -15.81 -25.74 2.51
C THR A 458 -14.42 -26.34 2.74
N GLY A 459 -13.49 -26.23 1.77
CA GLY A 459 -12.13 -26.78 1.87
C GLY A 459 -11.24 -26.20 2.99
N GLY A 460 -11.75 -25.33 3.86
CA GLY A 460 -11.04 -24.72 4.99
C GLY A 460 -10.02 -23.64 4.62
N THR A 461 -9.78 -23.44 3.33
CA THR A 461 -8.81 -22.45 2.80
C THR A 461 -9.46 -21.12 2.39
N ASN A 462 -10.78 -20.99 2.48
CA ASN A 462 -11.53 -19.85 1.95
C ASN A 462 -12.15 -19.02 3.08
N THR A 463 -12.13 -17.70 2.94
CA THR A 463 -12.73 -16.77 3.91
C THR A 463 -14.04 -16.20 3.36
N ASN A 464 -15.08 -16.27 4.19
CA ASN A 464 -16.32 -15.51 4.01
C ASN A 464 -16.19 -14.13 4.69
N ILE A 465 -15.97 -13.07 3.90
CA ILE A 465 -15.87 -11.69 4.42
C ILE A 465 -17.27 -11.11 4.72
N GLY A 466 -18.32 -11.64 4.10
CA GLY A 466 -19.71 -11.28 4.37
C GLY A 466 -20.51 -10.97 3.11
N ASN A 467 -21.85 -10.95 3.27
CA ASN A 467 -22.84 -10.65 2.21
C ASN A 467 -22.72 -11.58 0.98
N ASN A 468 -22.36 -12.85 1.21
CA ASN A 468 -22.28 -13.87 0.17
C ASN A 468 -23.51 -14.78 0.21
N GLU A 469 -24.12 -15.05 -0.94
CA GLU A 469 -25.30 -15.91 -1.11
C GLU A 469 -25.03 -17.05 -2.12
N CYS A 470 -25.59 -18.23 -1.85
CA CYS A 470 -25.32 -19.47 -2.58
C CYS A 470 -23.83 -19.87 -2.65
N TRP A 471 -23.12 -19.60 -1.57
CA TRP A 471 -21.78 -20.08 -1.28
C TRP A 471 -21.82 -20.93 0.00
N THR A 472 -21.30 -22.16 -0.06
CA THR A 472 -21.18 -23.00 1.14
C THR A 472 -19.79 -22.85 1.73
N PHE A 473 -19.67 -22.16 2.86
CA PHE A 473 -18.42 -22.06 3.63
C PHE A 473 -18.41 -23.07 4.79
N VAL A 474 -17.22 -23.33 5.36
CA VAL A 474 -17.15 -23.97 6.69
C VAL A 474 -17.90 -23.13 7.72
N ALA A 475 -18.60 -23.77 8.66
CA ALA A 475 -19.35 -23.08 9.70
C ALA A 475 -18.44 -22.11 10.47
N ASN A 476 -18.90 -20.87 10.67
CA ASN A 476 -18.15 -19.87 11.42
C ASN A 476 -17.86 -20.37 12.84
N ALA A 477 -16.64 -20.15 13.31
CA ALA A 477 -16.24 -20.34 14.70
C ALA A 477 -15.77 -19.00 15.25
N ALA A 478 -16.25 -18.59 16.43
CA ALA A 478 -15.82 -17.35 17.04
C ALA A 478 -14.37 -17.45 17.54
N ALA A 479 -13.64 -16.33 17.52
CA ALA A 479 -12.39 -16.23 18.26
C ALA A 479 -12.67 -16.18 19.77
N THR A 480 -11.68 -16.56 20.57
CA THR A 480 -11.77 -16.43 22.04
C THR A 480 -10.58 -15.68 22.60
N ALA A 481 -10.80 -14.91 23.67
CA ALA A 481 -9.77 -14.23 24.45
C ALA A 481 -9.97 -14.57 25.93
N THR A 482 -8.93 -15.00 26.64
CA THR A 482 -9.06 -15.35 28.07
C THR A 482 -7.76 -15.09 28.82
N SER A 483 -7.82 -14.24 29.83
CA SER A 483 -6.71 -14.02 30.76
C SER A 483 -6.51 -15.20 31.71
N SER A 484 -5.30 -15.42 32.19
CA SER A 484 -4.96 -16.54 33.09
C SER A 484 -5.38 -16.34 34.54
N ALA A 485 -5.74 -15.11 34.96
CA ALA A 485 -6.34 -14.81 36.26
C ALA A 485 -7.22 -13.54 36.21
N ASN A 486 -8.07 -13.36 37.24
CA ASN A 486 -8.66 -12.05 37.56
C ASN A 486 -7.55 -11.10 38.00
N GLN A 487 -7.68 -9.80 37.70
CA GLN A 487 -6.66 -8.80 38.03
C GLN A 487 -7.26 -7.70 38.92
N THR A 488 -6.54 -7.34 39.98
CA THR A 488 -6.96 -6.27 40.89
C THR A 488 -5.82 -5.29 41.06
N PHE A 489 -6.13 -4.00 40.99
CA PHE A 489 -5.15 -2.92 41.10
C PHE A 489 -5.60 -1.89 42.13
N GLU A 490 -4.65 -1.22 42.77
CA GLU A 490 -4.93 -0.09 43.65
C GLU A 490 -5.00 1.22 42.85
N VAL A 491 -5.81 2.17 43.31
CA VAL A 491 -5.79 3.52 42.76
C VAL A 491 -4.39 4.13 42.93
N ASN A 492 -3.88 4.71 41.83
CA ASN A 492 -2.53 5.26 41.70
C ASN A 492 -1.40 4.23 41.88
N GLN A 493 -1.67 2.94 41.66
CA GLN A 493 -0.62 1.93 41.60
C GLN A 493 0.34 2.21 40.43
N ALA A 494 1.61 1.87 40.59
CA ALA A 494 2.58 1.92 39.49
C ALA A 494 2.22 0.92 38.38
N ALA A 495 2.79 1.11 37.18
CA ALA A 495 2.57 0.20 36.06
C ALA A 495 2.84 -1.26 36.45
N THR A 496 1.86 -2.14 36.22
CA THR A 496 1.83 -3.50 36.76
C THR A 496 1.67 -4.51 35.62
N ALA A 497 2.34 -5.66 35.72
CA ALA A 497 2.29 -6.71 34.70
C ALA A 497 0.88 -7.21 34.45
N MET A 498 0.56 -7.48 33.16
CA MET A 498 -0.68 -8.14 32.79
C MET A 498 -0.65 -9.62 33.16
N SER A 499 -1.82 -10.20 33.42
CA SER A 499 -2.03 -11.64 33.38
C SER A 499 -1.81 -12.16 31.94
N LEU A 500 -1.25 -13.36 31.78
CA LEU A 500 -1.12 -14.01 30.47
C LEU A 500 -2.47 -14.04 29.76
N LEU A 501 -2.57 -13.52 28.55
CA LEU A 501 -3.76 -13.58 27.72
C LEU A 501 -3.61 -14.72 26.70
N THR A 502 -4.61 -15.60 26.61
CA THR A 502 -4.70 -16.64 25.58
C THR A 502 -5.73 -16.21 24.55
N VAL A 503 -5.31 -16.16 23.29
CA VAL A 503 -6.15 -15.88 22.13
C VAL A 503 -6.20 -17.13 21.27
N THR A 504 -7.40 -17.56 20.90
CA THR A 504 -7.60 -18.71 20.00
C THR A 504 -8.36 -18.25 18.76
N ALA A 505 -7.84 -18.56 17.58
CA ALA A 505 -8.47 -18.22 16.31
C ALA A 505 -9.69 -19.11 16.04
N GLY A 506 -10.76 -18.47 15.56
CA GLY A 506 -11.95 -19.11 15.02
C GLY A 506 -11.87 -19.29 13.50
N GLN A 507 -13.02 -19.38 12.83
CA GLN A 507 -13.18 -19.40 11.37
C GLN A 507 -14.19 -18.33 10.94
N GLY A 508 -14.04 -17.79 9.73
CA GLY A 508 -14.92 -16.74 9.21
C GLY A 508 -14.73 -15.44 10.00
N THR A 509 -15.79 -14.91 10.61
CA THR A 509 -15.74 -13.66 11.41
C THR A 509 -14.90 -13.74 12.69
N GLY A 510 -14.46 -14.95 13.08
CA GLY A 510 -13.50 -15.19 14.16
C GLY A 510 -12.08 -15.53 13.68
N GLY A 511 -11.81 -15.47 12.37
CA GLY A 511 -10.47 -15.68 11.81
C GLY A 511 -9.52 -14.53 12.18
N ILE A 512 -8.23 -14.84 12.30
CA ILE A 512 -7.16 -13.85 12.51
C ILE A 512 -6.28 -13.90 11.25
N GLU A 513 -6.39 -12.86 10.42
CA GLU A 513 -5.76 -12.79 9.09
C GLU A 513 -4.58 -11.82 9.09
N ALA A 514 -3.57 -12.08 8.25
CA ALA A 514 -2.52 -11.14 7.87
C ALA A 514 -3.07 -10.21 6.77
N ALA A 515 -4.05 -9.37 7.11
CA ALA A 515 -4.82 -8.59 6.16
C ALA A 515 -4.04 -7.37 5.61
N ASP A 516 -3.02 -6.91 6.32
CA ASP A 516 -2.08 -5.85 5.90
C ASP A 516 -0.69 -6.11 6.50
N ALA A 517 0.38 -5.55 5.92
CA ALA A 517 1.75 -5.77 6.40
C ALA A 517 2.03 -5.17 7.80
N THR A 518 1.04 -4.49 8.38
CA THR A 518 1.00 -3.90 9.73
C THR A 518 -0.46 -3.85 10.16
N ASP A 519 -0.77 -4.12 11.43
CA ASP A 519 -2.07 -3.83 12.08
C ASP A 519 -3.18 -4.89 12.05
N ASP A 520 -2.87 -6.17 12.24
CA ASP A 520 -3.86 -7.26 12.11
C ASP A 520 -4.67 -7.55 13.39
N LEU A 521 -4.00 -7.81 14.53
CA LEU A 521 -4.66 -8.17 15.79
C LEU A 521 -4.61 -7.02 16.80
N ARG A 522 -5.79 -6.60 17.30
CA ARG A 522 -5.93 -5.56 18.33
C ARG A 522 -6.48 -6.12 19.63
N ILE A 523 -5.83 -5.78 20.74
CA ILE A 523 -6.28 -6.04 22.10
C ILE A 523 -6.63 -4.70 22.75
N ALA A 524 -7.92 -4.39 22.78
CA ALA A 524 -8.44 -3.15 23.33
C ALA A 524 -8.85 -3.30 24.80
N ILE A 525 -8.65 -2.25 25.57
CA ILE A 525 -9.20 -2.09 26.91
C ILE A 525 -10.53 -1.34 26.81
N ALA A 526 -11.56 -1.86 27.45
CA ALA A 526 -12.89 -1.24 27.56
C ALA A 526 -12.85 -0.04 28.53
N THR A 527 -12.18 1.05 28.12
CA THR A 527 -11.91 2.25 28.92
C THR A 527 -13.17 3.00 29.38
N SER A 528 -14.32 2.71 28.80
CA SER A 528 -15.63 3.19 29.24
C SER A 528 -16.06 2.62 30.61
N THR A 529 -15.51 1.47 31.00
CA THR A 529 -15.86 0.77 32.24
C THR A 529 -14.71 0.67 33.24
N ILE A 530 -13.46 0.84 32.78
CA ILE A 530 -12.27 0.65 33.59
C ILE A 530 -11.25 1.76 33.29
N ASN A 531 -10.73 2.39 34.33
CA ASN A 531 -9.72 3.44 34.22
C ASN A 531 -8.30 2.83 34.19
N MET A 532 -8.01 2.14 33.10
CA MET A 532 -6.76 1.41 32.87
C MET A 532 -6.33 1.60 31.42
N LEU A 533 -5.03 1.77 31.19
CA LEU A 533 -4.43 1.83 29.87
C LEU A 533 -3.28 0.83 29.78
N TRP A 534 -2.84 0.51 28.58
CA TRP A 534 -1.56 -0.16 28.35
C TRP A 534 -0.41 0.79 28.68
N ASP A 535 0.63 0.25 29.33
CA ASP A 535 1.90 0.97 29.49
C ASP A 535 2.67 0.97 28.18
N THR A 536 2.57 2.09 27.45
CA THR A 536 3.16 2.23 26.12
C THR A 536 4.68 2.24 26.10
N THR A 537 5.34 2.30 27.27
CA THR A 537 6.79 2.16 27.37
C THR A 537 7.27 0.71 27.23
N LYS A 538 6.36 -0.27 27.31
CA LYS A 538 6.69 -1.69 27.25
C LYS A 538 6.23 -2.33 25.94
N THR A 539 7.08 -2.32 24.92
CA THR A 539 6.75 -2.90 23.60
C THR A 539 7.07 -4.40 23.49
N ASP A 540 8.00 -4.91 24.30
CA ASP A 540 8.46 -6.30 24.22
C ASP A 540 7.49 -7.28 24.89
N ALA A 541 6.45 -7.67 24.15
CA ALA A 541 5.62 -8.81 24.50
C ALA A 541 6.40 -10.13 24.34
N ILE A 542 6.02 -11.10 25.17
CA ILE A 542 6.43 -12.49 25.08
C ILE A 542 5.26 -13.27 24.47
N PHE A 543 5.47 -13.74 23.23
CA PHE A 543 4.50 -14.55 22.50
C PHE A 543 4.79 -16.05 22.66
N GLY A 544 3.72 -16.85 22.67
CA GLY A 544 3.78 -18.32 22.70
C GLY A 544 2.56 -18.94 22.03
N GLY A 545 2.41 -20.26 22.13
CA GLY A 545 1.33 -21.02 21.49
C GLY A 545 1.67 -21.51 20.07
N THR A 546 0.70 -22.16 19.41
CA THR A 546 0.89 -22.76 18.08
C THR A 546 1.14 -21.72 17.00
N ALA A 547 0.50 -20.54 17.10
CA ALA A 547 0.69 -19.46 16.14
C ALA A 547 2.10 -18.88 16.20
N SER A 548 2.63 -18.65 17.41
CA SER A 548 4.00 -18.16 17.60
C SER A 548 5.04 -19.18 17.14
N SER A 549 4.90 -20.44 17.54
CA SER A 549 5.83 -21.52 17.14
C SER A 549 5.80 -21.83 15.64
N SER A 550 4.69 -21.52 14.96
CA SER A 550 4.55 -21.64 13.50
C SER A 550 4.97 -20.39 12.74
N GLY A 551 5.55 -19.37 13.40
CA GLY A 551 6.07 -18.16 12.75
C GLY A 551 4.98 -17.22 12.19
N LYS A 552 3.75 -17.29 12.71
CA LYS A 552 2.60 -16.50 12.24
C LYS A 552 2.52 -15.09 12.83
N ILE A 553 3.42 -14.78 13.77
CA ILE A 553 3.57 -13.46 14.39
C ILE A 553 4.98 -12.96 14.10
N ALA A 554 5.12 -11.66 13.85
CA ALA A 554 6.42 -11.03 13.60
C ALA A 554 7.43 -11.39 14.71
N THR A 555 8.64 -11.85 14.31
CA THR A 555 9.70 -12.25 15.25
C THR A 555 10.46 -11.02 15.77
N CYS A 556 9.77 -10.22 16.58
CA CYS A 556 10.30 -9.28 17.56
C CYS A 556 9.11 -8.80 18.41
N GLY A 557 9.31 -8.59 19.71
CA GLY A 557 8.28 -8.02 20.59
C GLY A 557 8.04 -6.54 20.24
N CYS A 558 7.34 -6.27 19.15
CA CYS A 558 6.98 -4.93 18.71
C CYS A 558 5.47 -4.74 18.82
N VAL A 559 4.93 -4.94 20.02
CA VAL A 559 3.59 -4.44 20.30
C VAL A 559 3.63 -2.93 20.17
N SER A 560 2.80 -2.39 19.29
CA SER A 560 2.59 -0.96 19.15
C SER A 560 1.25 -0.57 19.77
N TYR A 561 1.03 0.73 19.97
CA TYR A 561 -0.13 1.22 20.70
C TYR A 561 -0.85 2.31 19.93
N GLU A 562 -2.19 2.31 20.02
CA GLU A 562 -3.05 3.36 19.48
C GLU A 562 -4.14 3.73 20.49
N GLY A 563 -5.03 4.66 20.11
CA GLY A 563 -6.12 5.11 20.97
C GLY A 563 -5.64 5.78 22.27
N GLY A 564 -4.44 6.37 22.26
CA GLY A 564 -3.82 6.95 23.46
C GLY A 564 -3.37 5.91 24.50
N GLY A 565 -3.14 4.66 24.08
CA GLY A 565 -2.75 3.54 24.97
C GLY A 565 -3.91 2.64 25.36
N SER A 566 -5.11 2.81 24.79
CA SER A 566 -6.25 1.92 25.03
C SER A 566 -6.19 0.63 24.20
N VAL A 567 -5.37 0.58 23.15
CA VAL A 567 -5.27 -0.57 22.25
C VAL A 567 -3.81 -0.97 22.05
N ALA A 568 -3.53 -2.26 22.25
CA ALA A 568 -2.27 -2.90 21.89
C ALA A 568 -2.42 -3.61 20.54
N LYS A 569 -1.46 -3.44 19.64
CA LYS A 569 -1.46 -3.96 18.27
C LYS A 569 -0.37 -5.01 18.10
N ILE A 570 -0.71 -6.10 17.44
CA ILE A 570 0.19 -7.21 17.14
C ILE A 570 0.10 -7.48 15.64
N ASP A 571 1.26 -7.47 14.98
CA ASP A 571 1.36 -7.74 13.54
C ASP A 571 1.33 -9.26 13.29
N VAL A 572 0.44 -9.69 12.41
CA VAL A 572 0.25 -11.08 12.02
C VAL A 572 0.92 -11.26 10.66
N THR A 573 1.98 -12.06 10.62
CA THR A 573 2.76 -12.27 9.39
C THR A 573 2.14 -13.32 8.49
N THR A 574 1.27 -14.17 9.02
CA THR A 574 0.57 -15.23 8.28
C THR A 574 -0.72 -15.58 9.00
N ASP A 575 -1.79 -15.80 8.24
CA ASP A 575 -3.12 -16.14 8.77
C ASP A 575 -3.07 -17.31 9.75
N PHE A 576 -3.84 -17.16 10.82
CA PHE A 576 -4.07 -18.23 11.78
C PHE A 576 -5.06 -19.21 11.18
N SER A 577 -4.81 -20.49 11.40
CA SER A 577 -5.77 -21.55 11.13
C SER A 577 -6.73 -21.64 12.33
N SER A 578 -7.98 -22.07 12.14
CA SER A 578 -8.84 -22.27 13.30
C SER A 578 -8.25 -23.24 14.31
N GLY A 579 -8.39 -22.85 15.58
CA GLY A 579 -7.79 -23.54 16.70
C GLY A 579 -6.35 -23.13 16.97
N ASP A 580 -5.72 -22.30 16.13
CA ASP A 580 -4.41 -21.73 16.46
C ASP A 580 -4.49 -20.87 17.71
N VAL A 581 -3.49 -21.03 18.57
CA VAL A 581 -3.40 -20.37 19.86
C VAL A 581 -2.21 -19.40 19.87
N LEU A 582 -2.46 -18.17 20.29
CA LEU A 582 -1.46 -17.17 20.64
C LEU A 582 -1.57 -16.84 22.13
N THR A 583 -0.48 -16.99 22.87
CA THR A 583 -0.40 -16.51 24.25
C THR A 583 0.42 -15.23 24.30
N VAL A 584 -0.09 -14.19 24.98
CA VAL A 584 0.53 -12.86 25.11
C VAL A 584 0.85 -12.58 26.58
N SER A 585 2.11 -12.28 26.88
CA SER A 585 2.57 -11.86 28.22
C SER A 585 3.71 -10.84 28.14
N GLY A 586 4.24 -10.40 29.29
CA GLY A 586 5.37 -9.46 29.33
C GLY A 586 5.00 -7.97 29.18
N LEU A 587 3.75 -7.66 28.83
CA LEU A 587 3.21 -6.29 28.83
C LEU A 587 2.72 -5.86 30.22
N ARG A 588 2.40 -4.57 30.36
CA ARG A 588 1.93 -3.95 31.61
C ARG A 588 0.72 -3.04 31.39
N PHE A 589 -0.09 -2.91 32.43
CA PHE A 589 -1.16 -1.92 32.54
C PHE A 589 -0.73 -0.74 33.43
N THR A 590 -1.32 0.43 33.23
CA THR A 590 -1.00 1.67 33.94
C THR A 590 -2.25 2.54 34.20
N THR A 591 -2.02 3.76 34.69
CA THR A 591 -2.96 4.83 35.01
C THR A 591 -3.75 4.63 36.30
N PHE A 592 -4.53 3.55 36.42
CA PHE A 592 -5.32 3.19 37.61
C PHE A 592 -5.88 4.39 38.41
N SER A 593 -6.47 5.40 37.76
CA SER A 593 -6.68 6.72 38.41
C SER A 593 -8.02 6.85 39.15
N SER A 594 -8.92 5.87 39.00
CA SER A 594 -10.20 5.81 39.69
C SER A 594 -10.63 4.37 39.96
N ALA A 595 -11.35 4.14 41.05
CA ALA A 595 -11.89 2.82 41.38
C ALA A 595 -13.01 2.40 40.42
N ASN A 596 -13.18 1.09 40.22
CA ASN A 596 -14.28 0.51 39.45
C ASN A 596 -14.75 -0.81 40.05
N ALA A 597 -16.04 -1.11 39.86
CA ALA A 597 -16.58 -2.43 40.15
C ALA A 597 -15.96 -3.49 39.23
N SER A 598 -15.85 -4.73 39.71
CA SER A 598 -15.31 -5.85 38.94
C SER A 598 -16.03 -6.00 37.59
N SER A 599 -15.30 -5.86 36.48
CA SER A 599 -15.84 -5.85 35.11
C SER A 599 -14.89 -6.54 34.13
N THR A 600 -15.40 -6.99 32.99
CA THR A 600 -14.59 -7.48 31.87
C THR A 600 -13.84 -6.32 31.23
N ALA A 601 -12.55 -6.49 30.92
CA ALA A 601 -11.69 -5.39 30.51
C ALA A 601 -11.18 -5.48 29.08
N LEU A 602 -10.91 -6.68 28.56
CA LEU A 602 -10.16 -6.87 27.33
C LEU A 602 -11.07 -7.35 26.20
N GLN A 603 -10.92 -6.76 25.03
CA GLN A 603 -11.67 -7.06 23.81
C GLN A 603 -10.69 -7.28 22.65
N LEU A 604 -11.07 -8.16 21.71
CA LEU A 604 -10.33 -8.41 20.48
C LEU A 604 -11.07 -7.83 19.27
N PHE A 605 -10.28 -7.23 18.38
CA PHE A 605 -10.72 -6.76 17.07
C PHE A 605 -9.77 -7.35 16.04
N LEU A 606 -10.33 -7.96 14.99
CA LEU A 606 -9.60 -8.85 14.08
C LEU A 606 -9.51 -8.30 12.65
N ASN A 607 -10.22 -7.21 12.32
CA ASN A 607 -10.36 -6.72 10.94
C ASN A 607 -9.64 -5.38 10.66
N GLY A 608 -8.49 -5.14 11.30
CA GLY A 608 -7.71 -3.94 11.03
C GLY A 608 -8.24 -2.64 11.69
N PRO A 609 -7.72 -1.45 11.29
CA PRO A 609 -7.97 -0.18 11.97
C PRO A 609 -9.40 0.36 11.85
N ASN A 610 -10.18 -0.12 10.88
CA ASN A 610 -11.56 0.28 10.66
C ASN A 610 -12.56 -0.63 11.41
N ASP A 611 -12.06 -1.64 12.13
CA ASP A 611 -12.90 -2.52 12.92
C ASP A 611 -13.45 -1.79 14.15
N THR A 612 -14.78 -1.65 14.20
CA THR A 612 -15.48 -0.93 15.27
C THR A 612 -16.28 -1.87 16.17
N SER A 613 -16.28 -3.18 15.89
CA SER A 613 -17.07 -4.17 16.63
C SER A 613 -16.16 -5.26 17.17
N ALA A 614 -16.20 -5.49 18.49
CA ALA A 614 -15.38 -6.53 19.10
C ALA A 614 -15.79 -7.92 18.60
N ASN A 615 -14.83 -8.70 18.08
CA ASN A 615 -15.05 -10.09 17.66
C ASN A 615 -15.02 -11.06 18.84
N ALA A 616 -14.30 -10.71 19.91
CA ALA A 616 -14.26 -11.47 21.15
C ALA A 616 -14.03 -10.57 22.36
N GLN A 617 -14.40 -11.08 23.54
CA GLN A 617 -14.19 -10.42 24.82
C GLN A 617 -13.73 -11.45 25.85
N ASP A 618 -12.84 -11.04 26.76
CA ASP A 618 -12.53 -11.85 27.93
C ASP A 618 -13.70 -11.80 28.91
N THR A 619 -14.60 -12.77 28.78
CA THR A 619 -15.80 -12.92 29.61
C THR A 619 -15.56 -13.79 30.84
N LEU A 620 -14.41 -14.48 30.90
CA LEU A 620 -14.10 -15.42 31.97
C LEU A 620 -13.30 -14.76 33.09
N ARG A 621 -12.68 -13.60 32.84
CA ARG A 621 -11.91 -12.87 33.84
C ARG A 621 -12.29 -11.41 33.95
N ASN A 622 -12.16 -10.91 35.16
CA ASN A 622 -12.53 -9.56 35.53
C ASN A 622 -11.32 -8.76 35.99
N VAL A 623 -11.44 -7.45 35.85
CA VAL A 623 -10.52 -6.45 36.36
C VAL A 623 -11.26 -5.50 37.29
N ALA A 624 -10.63 -5.15 38.41
CA ALA A 624 -11.13 -4.17 39.36
C ALA A 624 -10.01 -3.27 39.86
N ILE A 625 -10.30 -1.99 40.04
CA ILE A 625 -9.42 -1.02 40.67
C ILE A 625 -10.07 -0.60 42.00
N TYR A 626 -9.35 -0.72 43.11
CA TYR A 626 -9.84 -0.40 44.45
C TYR A 626 -9.07 0.73 45.12
N GLY A 627 -9.73 1.47 46.01
CA GLY A 627 -9.15 2.59 46.73
C GLY A 627 -8.33 2.20 47.95
N LYS A 628 -7.79 3.21 48.63
CA LYS A 628 -6.98 3.05 49.83
C LYS A 628 -7.67 3.66 51.04
N LEU A 629 -7.33 3.13 52.22
CA LEU A 629 -7.77 3.66 53.50
C LEU A 629 -6.57 3.81 54.42
N ALA A 630 -6.29 5.03 54.86
CA ALA A 630 -5.19 5.33 55.77
C ALA A 630 -5.71 5.82 57.12
N LEU A 631 -5.27 5.17 58.19
CA LEU A 631 -5.41 5.61 59.57
C LEU A 631 -4.31 6.62 59.89
N GLY A 632 -4.68 7.76 60.46
CA GLY A 632 -3.76 8.82 60.82
C GLY A 632 -4.18 9.59 62.06
N ALA A 633 -3.34 10.54 62.46
CA ALA A 633 -3.66 11.50 63.50
C ALA A 633 -4.84 12.39 63.06
N HIS A 634 -5.68 12.68 64.03
CA HIS A 634 -6.70 13.70 63.89
C HIS A 634 -6.04 15.07 63.65
N ASN A 635 -6.75 15.99 62.98
CA ASN A 635 -6.23 17.34 62.72
C ASN A 635 -5.92 18.12 64.02
N SER A 636 -6.71 17.89 65.06
CA SER A 636 -6.40 18.23 66.46
C SER A 636 -5.63 17.09 67.14
N ASN A 637 -4.73 17.42 68.07
CA ASN A 637 -4.02 16.42 68.88
C ASN A 637 -4.98 15.50 69.67
N GLN A 638 -4.45 14.39 70.16
CA GLN A 638 -5.18 13.51 71.07
C GLN A 638 -5.78 14.29 72.25
N PRO A 639 -6.96 13.89 72.77
CA PRO A 639 -7.54 14.53 73.94
C PRO A 639 -6.57 14.54 75.12
N ALA A 640 -6.64 15.58 75.95
CA ALA A 640 -5.93 15.59 77.22
C ALA A 640 -6.49 14.49 78.15
N ASN A 641 -5.70 14.12 79.16
CA ASN A 641 -6.18 13.23 80.22
C ASN A 641 -7.48 13.79 80.81
N THR A 642 -8.49 12.95 80.99
CA THR A 642 -9.83 13.37 81.43
C THR A 642 -10.11 12.91 82.85
N PHE A 643 -9.29 12.03 83.41
CA PHE A 643 -9.51 11.38 84.72
C PHE A 643 -8.88 12.14 85.89
N ASP A 644 -8.12 13.19 85.60
CA ASP A 644 -7.52 14.14 86.53
C ASP A 644 -8.55 15.13 87.14
N GLN A 645 -9.79 15.16 86.63
CA GLN A 645 -10.84 16.12 87.02
C GLN A 645 -11.60 15.79 88.32
N GLY A 646 -11.04 14.97 89.21
CA GLY A 646 -11.54 14.74 90.59
C GLY A 646 -12.89 14.01 90.76
N SER A 647 -13.70 13.83 89.70
CA SER A 647 -15.02 13.20 89.78
C SER A 647 -14.98 11.67 89.64
N ALA A 648 -15.70 10.92 90.49
CA ALA A 648 -15.78 9.45 90.37
C ALA A 648 -16.64 8.96 89.19
N SER A 649 -17.39 9.87 88.55
CA SER A 649 -18.18 9.63 87.35
C SER A 649 -17.92 10.75 86.35
N ILE A 650 -17.60 10.39 85.12
CA ILE A 650 -17.29 11.30 84.02
C ILE A 650 -18.20 10.93 82.86
N SER A 651 -19.09 11.83 82.48
CA SER A 651 -19.96 11.65 81.32
C SER A 651 -19.42 12.40 80.11
N ASN A 652 -19.74 11.90 78.92
CA ASN A 652 -19.37 12.47 77.62
C ASN A 652 -17.85 12.72 77.46
N ALA A 653 -17.02 11.86 78.04
CA ALA A 653 -15.56 12.00 77.95
C ALA A 653 -15.10 11.71 76.52
N GLU A 654 -14.37 12.64 75.91
CA GLU A 654 -13.67 12.43 74.64
C GLU A 654 -12.34 11.74 74.92
N VAL A 655 -12.21 10.50 74.44
CA VAL A 655 -11.15 9.60 74.90
C VAL A 655 -10.23 9.10 73.80
N SER A 656 -10.56 9.36 72.53
CA SER A 656 -9.61 9.17 71.43
C SER A 656 -10.02 10.00 70.22
N ARG A 657 -9.03 10.50 69.48
CA ARG A 657 -9.21 11.17 68.19
C ARG A 657 -8.34 10.51 67.13
N PHE A 658 -8.87 10.34 65.93
CA PHE A 658 -8.13 9.82 64.79
C PHE A 658 -8.70 10.34 63.48
N LYS A 659 -7.97 10.13 62.39
CA LYS A 659 -8.40 10.45 61.04
C LYS A 659 -8.40 9.19 60.19
N MET A 660 -9.45 9.04 59.39
CA MET A 660 -9.45 8.07 58.30
C MET A 660 -9.40 8.85 56.99
N THR A 661 -8.42 8.54 56.15
CA THR A 661 -8.25 9.18 54.84
C THR A 661 -8.49 8.14 53.76
N THR A 662 -9.48 8.38 52.91
CA THR A 662 -9.75 7.55 51.74
C THR A 662 -9.09 8.13 50.50
N THR A 663 -8.66 7.27 49.58
CA THR A 663 -8.14 7.67 48.25
C THR A 663 -8.77 6.81 47.18
N GLY A 664 -9.31 7.41 46.12
CA GLY A 664 -9.89 6.71 44.98
C GLY A 664 -11.36 6.30 45.12
N GLU A 665 -11.77 5.87 46.32
CA GLU A 665 -13.19 5.61 46.66
C GLU A 665 -13.43 5.74 48.17
N ASN A 666 -14.69 5.90 48.57
CA ASN A 666 -15.09 5.74 49.96
C ASN A 666 -15.12 4.25 50.35
N ALA A 667 -15.04 3.95 51.63
CA ALA A 667 -15.07 2.59 52.16
C ALA A 667 -16.30 2.34 53.07
N SER A 668 -16.73 1.09 53.21
CA SER A 668 -17.62 0.62 54.27
C SER A 668 -16.77 0.00 55.36
N THR A 669 -16.81 0.54 56.58
CA THR A 669 -15.85 0.19 57.64
C THR A 669 -16.54 -0.23 58.93
N THR A 670 -15.95 -1.22 59.61
CA THR A 670 -16.16 -1.51 61.03
C THR A 670 -14.82 -1.43 61.75
N LEU A 671 -14.80 -1.04 63.03
CA LEU A 671 -13.54 -0.94 63.77
C LEU A 671 -13.67 -1.37 65.23
N THR A 672 -12.52 -1.75 65.81
CA THR A 672 -12.39 -2.14 67.22
C THR A 672 -11.24 -1.39 67.88
N PHE A 673 -11.53 -0.66 68.96
CA PHE A 673 -10.48 -0.15 69.83
C PHE A 673 -10.05 -1.23 70.80
N SER A 674 -8.73 -1.40 70.97
CA SER A 674 -8.15 -2.22 72.03
C SER A 674 -7.84 -1.37 73.24
N LEU A 675 -8.20 -1.85 74.42
CA LEU A 675 -8.03 -1.18 75.70
C LEU A 675 -7.02 -1.93 76.56
N ALA A 676 -6.13 -1.20 77.24
CA ALA A 676 -5.42 -1.70 78.41
C ALA A 676 -5.93 -0.93 79.64
N LEU A 677 -6.38 -1.64 80.67
CA LEU A 677 -7.19 -1.09 81.75
C LEU A 677 -6.57 -1.43 83.12
N SER A 678 -6.69 -0.49 84.06
CA SER A 678 -6.43 -0.67 85.48
C SER A 678 -7.63 -0.11 86.25
N GLY A 679 -8.26 -0.92 87.11
CA GLY A 679 -9.38 -0.52 87.98
C GLY A 679 -10.78 -0.53 87.37
N PHE A 680 -10.92 -0.74 86.05
CA PHE A 680 -12.21 -0.74 85.36
C PHE A 680 -12.71 -2.16 85.00
N VAL A 681 -14.01 -2.39 85.15
CA VAL A 681 -14.75 -3.51 84.56
C VAL A 681 -15.69 -3.02 83.45
N SER A 682 -16.30 -3.91 82.67
CA SER A 682 -17.15 -3.52 81.52
C SER A 682 -18.31 -2.60 81.91
N ALA A 683 -18.92 -2.81 83.08
CA ALA A 683 -20.01 -1.96 83.57
C ALA A 683 -19.56 -0.52 83.89
N ASN A 684 -18.25 -0.27 84.00
CA ASN A 684 -17.73 1.07 84.26
C ASN A 684 -17.62 1.95 83.03
N ILE A 685 -17.63 1.37 81.82
CA ILE A 685 -17.54 2.12 80.57
C ILE A 685 -18.85 1.95 79.82
N THR A 686 -19.65 3.00 79.73
CA THR A 686 -20.98 2.99 79.11
C THR A 686 -21.09 4.07 78.05
N ASN A 687 -22.15 4.05 77.24
CA ASN A 687 -22.44 5.09 76.24
C ASN A 687 -21.26 5.38 75.27
N ALA A 688 -20.48 4.36 74.93
CA ALA A 688 -19.42 4.48 73.95
C ALA A 688 -20.01 4.72 72.56
N ASN A 689 -19.68 5.87 71.97
CA ASN A 689 -20.16 6.31 70.66
C ASN A 689 -18.99 6.84 69.84
N LEU A 690 -19.01 6.55 68.53
CA LEU A 690 -18.05 7.08 67.58
C LEU A 690 -18.70 8.22 66.81
N TYR A 691 -18.07 9.39 66.84
CA TYR A 691 -18.54 10.60 66.17
C TYR A 691 -17.64 10.93 64.97
N VAL A 692 -18.24 11.40 63.89
CA VAL A 692 -17.53 12.13 62.84
C VAL A 692 -17.40 13.58 63.29
N ASP A 693 -16.17 14.07 63.48
CA ASP A 693 -15.88 15.49 63.70
C ASP A 693 -15.97 16.21 62.35
N ALA A 694 -17.17 16.68 62.02
CA ALA A 694 -17.49 17.19 60.70
C ALA A 694 -17.00 18.63 60.53
N ASN A 695 -16.93 19.39 61.62
CA ASN A 695 -16.49 20.78 61.64
C ASN A 695 -15.00 20.94 62.01
N ASN A 696 -14.32 19.84 62.32
CA ASN A 696 -12.89 19.76 62.63
C ASN A 696 -12.51 20.56 63.90
N SER A 697 -13.44 20.67 64.85
CA SER A 697 -13.23 21.42 66.10
C SER A 697 -12.40 20.64 67.11
N GLY A 698 -12.29 19.31 66.95
CA GLY A 698 -11.73 18.40 67.94
C GLY A 698 -12.63 18.19 69.16
N LEU A 699 -13.84 18.73 69.21
CA LEU A 699 -14.83 18.49 70.26
C LEU A 699 -16.09 17.92 69.62
N VAL A 700 -16.88 17.13 70.35
CA VAL A 700 -18.21 16.76 69.83
C VAL A 700 -19.22 17.85 70.19
N ASP A 701 -19.75 18.52 69.16
CA ASP A 701 -20.76 19.58 69.25
C ASP A 701 -21.95 19.37 68.29
N GLY A 702 -22.78 20.40 68.09
CA GLY A 702 -23.99 20.33 67.27
C GLY A 702 -23.73 20.13 65.76
N GLY A 703 -22.49 20.23 65.29
CA GLY A 703 -22.07 19.96 63.92
C GLY A 703 -21.74 18.49 63.64
N ASP A 704 -21.67 17.65 64.68
CA ASP A 704 -21.17 16.26 64.58
C ASP A 704 -22.27 15.21 64.63
N TYR A 705 -21.98 14.02 64.12
CA TYR A 705 -22.94 12.92 64.06
C TYR A 705 -22.31 11.57 64.35
N THR A 706 -23.10 10.65 64.92
CA THR A 706 -22.63 9.31 65.29
C THR A 706 -22.60 8.36 64.10
N VAL A 707 -21.65 7.42 64.13
CA VAL A 707 -21.48 6.34 63.16
C VAL A 707 -21.10 5.04 63.88
N GLY A 708 -21.17 3.89 63.20
CA GLY A 708 -20.71 2.61 63.76
C GLY A 708 -21.67 1.91 64.74
N GLY A 709 -22.82 2.52 65.02
CA GLY A 709 -23.75 2.04 66.05
C GLY A 709 -23.24 2.28 67.47
N ALA A 710 -23.93 1.71 68.46
CA ALA A 710 -23.47 1.76 69.85
C ALA A 710 -22.21 0.90 70.03
N GLY A 711 -21.18 1.45 70.68
CA GLY A 711 -19.93 0.76 70.94
C GLY A 711 -20.12 -0.36 71.97
N ALA A 712 -19.88 -1.60 71.57
CA ALA A 712 -19.93 -2.75 72.47
C ALA A 712 -18.63 -2.84 73.30
N VAL A 713 -18.74 -2.59 74.60
CA VAL A 713 -17.61 -2.67 75.54
C VAL A 713 -17.49 -4.08 76.11
N ALA A 714 -16.31 -4.67 76.02
CA ALA A 714 -15.95 -5.91 76.70
C ALA A 714 -14.64 -5.72 77.46
N VAL A 715 -14.57 -6.18 78.72
CA VAL A 715 -13.38 -6.08 79.57
C VAL A 715 -13.14 -7.43 80.22
N SER A 716 -11.89 -7.90 80.16
CA SER A 716 -11.43 -9.12 80.79
C SER A 716 -10.13 -8.83 81.52
N SER A 717 -10.20 -8.74 82.86
CA SER A 717 -9.07 -8.34 83.72
C SER A 717 -8.47 -6.99 83.29
N THR A 718 -7.22 -6.96 82.80
CA THR A 718 -6.49 -5.74 82.44
C THR A 718 -6.57 -5.37 80.95
N ILE A 719 -7.35 -6.09 80.15
CA ILE A 719 -7.53 -5.82 78.71
C ILE A 719 -9.02 -5.71 78.37
N GLY A 720 -9.33 -4.95 77.33
CA GLY A 720 -10.71 -4.81 76.85
C GLY A 720 -10.79 -4.33 75.41
N THR A 721 -12.02 -4.18 74.91
CA THR A 721 -12.31 -3.66 73.57
C THR A 721 -13.53 -2.77 73.58
N ILE A 722 -13.57 -1.81 72.65
CA ILE A 722 -14.80 -1.12 72.24
C ILE A 722 -15.00 -1.41 70.76
N THR A 723 -16.03 -2.19 70.44
CA THR A 723 -16.30 -2.66 69.07
C THR A 723 -17.46 -1.88 68.46
N PHE A 724 -17.23 -1.30 67.28
CA PHE A 724 -18.25 -0.67 66.43
C PHE A 724 -18.54 -1.61 65.26
N GLY A 725 -19.47 -2.54 65.47
CA GLY A 725 -19.78 -3.65 64.57
C GLY A 725 -20.75 -3.31 63.43
N THR A 726 -21.42 -2.16 63.48
CA THR A 726 -22.31 -1.72 62.40
C THR A 726 -21.47 -1.01 61.32
N PRO A 727 -21.43 -1.50 60.07
CA PRO A 727 -20.66 -0.84 59.02
C PRO A 727 -21.13 0.59 58.77
N PHE A 728 -20.18 1.51 58.58
CA PHE A 728 -20.48 2.90 58.23
C PHE A 728 -19.65 3.39 57.05
N ALA A 729 -20.22 4.32 56.29
CA ALA A 729 -19.53 4.96 55.18
C ALA A 729 -18.35 5.79 55.70
N THR A 730 -17.15 5.40 55.30
CA THR A 730 -15.89 6.07 55.61
C THR A 730 -15.48 6.92 54.42
N SER A 731 -15.25 8.19 54.69
CA SER A 731 -14.64 9.16 53.77
C SER A 731 -13.49 9.86 54.50
N THR A 732 -12.73 10.70 53.80
CA THR A 732 -11.65 11.49 54.43
C THR A 732 -12.21 12.42 55.50
N LYS A 733 -12.19 11.98 56.75
CA LYS A 733 -12.82 12.62 57.90
C LYS A 733 -12.06 12.34 59.19
N ASN A 734 -12.31 13.22 60.15
CA ASN A 734 -11.85 13.12 61.51
C ASN A 734 -12.92 12.46 62.39
N TYR A 735 -12.48 11.71 63.39
CA TYR A 735 -13.33 10.89 64.23
C TYR A 735 -12.96 11.04 65.70
N ILE A 736 -13.97 11.04 66.56
CA ILE A 736 -13.84 11.16 68.02
C ILE A 736 -14.57 9.99 68.68
N LEU A 737 -13.85 9.27 69.54
CA LEU A 737 -14.44 8.29 70.46
C LEU A 737 -14.86 9.00 71.74
N ARG A 738 -16.15 8.91 72.10
CA ARG A 738 -16.69 9.43 73.35
C ARG A 738 -17.31 8.31 74.17
N ALA A 739 -17.08 8.29 75.48
CA ALA A 739 -17.67 7.30 76.39
C ALA A 739 -17.88 7.89 77.79
N ASP A 740 -18.73 7.25 78.58
CA ASP A 740 -18.95 7.54 79.99
C ASP A 740 -18.13 6.57 80.86
N PHE A 741 -17.53 7.09 81.93
CA PHE A 741 -16.75 6.33 82.88
C PHE A 741 -17.31 6.49 84.29
N THR A 742 -17.53 5.39 84.99
CA THR A 742 -17.96 5.39 86.40
C THR A 742 -16.95 4.67 87.26
N SER A 743 -16.95 4.94 88.56
CA SER A 743 -15.99 4.38 89.53
C SER A 743 -14.52 4.73 89.21
N VAL A 744 -14.25 5.95 88.72
CA VAL A 744 -12.87 6.42 88.44
C VAL A 744 -12.15 6.72 89.76
N ASN A 745 -11.34 5.78 90.24
CA ASN A 745 -10.60 5.84 91.50
C ASN A 745 -9.13 6.19 91.30
N SER A 746 -8.45 6.55 92.38
CA SER A 746 -7.01 6.84 92.36
C SER A 746 -6.22 5.59 91.97
N GLY A 747 -5.35 5.70 90.96
CA GLY A 747 -4.63 4.56 90.38
C GLY A 747 -5.30 3.91 89.16
N ASP A 748 -6.52 4.33 88.81
CA ASP A 748 -7.22 3.80 87.62
C ASP A 748 -6.66 4.42 86.34
N ALA A 749 -6.59 3.61 85.29
CA ALA A 749 -6.08 4.04 83.98
C ALA A 749 -6.75 3.27 82.84
N VAL A 750 -6.90 3.94 81.70
CA VAL A 750 -7.24 3.31 80.43
C VAL A 750 -6.30 3.82 79.33
N VAL A 751 -5.70 2.88 78.61
CA VAL A 751 -4.96 3.14 77.37
C VAL A 751 -5.82 2.69 76.20
N ILE A 752 -6.17 3.61 75.31
CA ILE A 752 -7.02 3.36 74.14
C ILE A 752 -6.13 3.31 72.91
N ASN A 753 -6.21 2.19 72.19
CA ASN A 753 -5.42 1.90 71.00
C ASN A 753 -6.34 1.59 69.81
N LEU A 754 -6.06 2.18 68.66
CA LEU A 754 -6.62 1.77 67.37
C LEU A 754 -5.47 1.43 66.42
N THR A 755 -5.48 0.20 65.90
CA THR A 755 -4.46 -0.28 64.95
C THR A 755 -5.16 -0.76 63.68
N THR A 756 -4.45 -0.73 62.55
CA THR A 756 -5.04 -1.09 61.25
C THR A 756 -5.57 -2.53 61.17
N PRO A 757 -5.03 -3.56 61.85
CA PRO A 757 -5.65 -4.89 61.88
C PRO A 757 -7.03 -4.94 62.54
N ASN A 758 -7.37 -3.95 63.37
CA ASN A 758 -8.67 -3.84 64.00
C ASN A 758 -9.70 -3.07 63.16
N ILE A 759 -9.35 -2.73 61.92
CA ILE A 759 -10.21 -2.01 60.99
C ILE A 759 -10.50 -2.94 59.81
N THR A 760 -11.76 -3.28 59.62
CA THR A 760 -12.23 -4.00 58.42
C THR A 760 -12.86 -2.99 57.49
N ALA A 761 -12.38 -2.89 56.25
CA ALA A 761 -12.89 -1.96 55.26
C ALA A 761 -13.07 -2.62 53.90
N SER A 762 -14.15 -2.26 53.18
CA SER A 762 -14.37 -2.63 51.78
C SER A 762 -14.70 -1.40 50.94
N GLY A 763 -14.18 -1.33 49.72
CA GLY A 763 -14.48 -0.24 48.80
C GLY A 763 -15.97 -0.18 48.46
N THR A 764 -16.54 1.03 48.44
CA THR A 764 -17.97 1.24 48.11
C THR A 764 -18.27 1.02 46.62
N VAL A 765 -17.30 1.29 45.75
CA VAL A 765 -17.42 1.11 44.29
C VAL A 765 -16.85 -0.24 43.89
N SER A 766 -15.63 -0.55 44.34
CA SER A 766 -14.93 -1.78 43.95
C SER A 766 -15.50 -3.04 44.62
N GLN A 767 -16.10 -2.89 45.81
CA GLN A 767 -16.53 -3.99 46.70
C GLN A 767 -15.36 -4.92 47.11
N ILE A 768 -14.12 -4.44 46.99
CA ILE A 768 -12.91 -5.18 47.38
C ILE A 768 -12.51 -4.81 48.80
N ASN A 769 -12.01 -5.80 49.56
CA ASN A 769 -11.45 -5.57 50.88
C ASN A 769 -10.21 -4.69 50.79
N ILE A 770 -10.23 -3.57 51.49
CA ILE A 770 -9.12 -2.63 51.60
C ILE A 770 -8.33 -2.99 52.85
N THR A 771 -7.02 -3.20 52.70
CA THR A 771 -6.12 -3.35 53.85
C THR A 771 -5.73 -1.96 54.34
N PRO A 772 -6.17 -1.50 55.52
CA PRO A 772 -5.89 -0.16 55.97
C PRO A 772 -4.39 0.01 56.30
N SER A 773 -3.83 1.17 55.96
CA SER A 773 -2.43 1.52 56.24
C SER A 773 -2.32 2.63 57.28
N GLY A 774 -1.11 2.92 57.78
CA GLY A 774 -0.86 4.03 58.69
C GLY A 774 -1.05 3.67 60.17
N SER A 775 -1.09 4.69 61.02
CA SER A 775 -1.13 4.53 62.48
C SER A 775 -1.66 5.79 63.16
N VAL A 776 -2.20 5.62 64.35
CA VAL A 776 -2.53 6.72 65.26
C VAL A 776 -1.92 6.44 66.64
N ALA A 777 -1.48 7.48 67.34
CA ALA A 777 -0.95 7.35 68.68
C ALA A 777 -2.04 6.88 69.66
N SER A 778 -1.66 6.01 70.60
CA SER A 778 -2.49 5.61 71.73
C SER A 778 -2.76 6.77 72.69
N VAL A 779 -3.90 6.78 73.36
CA VAL A 779 -4.23 7.79 74.39
C VAL A 779 -4.31 7.14 75.74
N THR A 780 -3.73 7.77 76.76
CA THR A 780 -3.83 7.31 78.15
C THR A 780 -4.62 8.31 78.97
N HIS A 781 -5.69 7.86 79.60
CA HIS A 781 -6.41 8.61 80.63
C HIS A 781 -6.18 7.90 81.97
N PHE A 782 -5.72 8.62 82.99
CA PHE A 782 -5.35 8.03 84.28
C PHE A 782 -5.65 8.98 85.44
N ARG A 783 -5.93 8.41 86.61
CA ARG A 783 -5.99 9.16 87.86
C ARG A 783 -4.71 8.91 88.68
N PRO A 784 -3.91 9.95 88.98
CA PRO A 784 -2.69 9.80 89.78
C PRO A 784 -2.95 9.16 91.17
N ALA A 785 -1.94 8.47 91.72
CA ALA A 785 -1.98 7.87 93.04
C ALA A 785 -1.38 8.79 94.14
N GLY A 786 -2.22 9.29 95.07
CA GLY A 786 -1.85 9.97 96.35
C GLY A 786 -1.91 11.52 96.34
N GLY A 787 -2.42 12.25 97.36
CA GLY A 787 -2.93 11.91 98.70
C GLY A 787 -3.99 12.92 99.22
N GLU A 788 -4.57 12.63 100.39
CA GLU A 788 -5.71 13.32 101.04
C GLU A 788 -5.75 14.86 100.87
N ALA A 789 -6.85 15.37 100.29
CA ALA A 789 -7.45 16.64 100.68
C ALA A 789 -8.96 16.61 100.42
N THR A 790 -9.73 16.74 101.49
CA THR A 790 -11.20 16.89 101.50
C THR A 790 -11.69 18.08 100.67
N PRO A 791 -12.89 18.04 100.06
CA PRO A 791 -13.45 19.19 99.37
C PRO A 791 -14.09 20.16 100.36
N THR A 792 -13.49 21.34 100.54
CA THR A 792 -14.21 22.54 101.00
C THR A 792 -14.20 23.57 99.88
N GLY A 793 -15.39 24.00 99.49
CA GLY A 793 -15.61 24.90 98.37
C GLY A 793 -14.90 26.25 98.51
N GLY A 794 -14.50 26.79 97.35
CA GLY A 794 -13.93 28.13 97.21
C GLY A 794 -13.28 28.26 95.83
N ALA A 795 -13.57 29.37 95.15
CA ALA A 795 -13.11 29.68 93.80
C ALA A 795 -11.58 29.62 93.60
N ALA A 796 -11.18 29.35 92.35
CA ALA A 796 -9.80 29.26 91.84
C ALA A 796 -8.89 30.43 92.28
N PRO A 797 -7.55 30.26 92.39
CA PRO A 797 -6.70 30.42 91.19
C PRO A 797 -5.28 29.75 91.17
N VAL A 798 -4.69 29.76 89.96
CA VAL A 798 -3.27 29.82 89.52
C VAL A 798 -2.21 28.74 89.90
N ASP A 799 -1.78 28.04 88.84
CA ASP A 799 -0.40 27.74 88.38
C ASP A 799 0.73 27.49 89.40
N ALA A 800 1.27 26.24 89.41
CA ALA A 800 2.70 25.91 89.28
C ALA A 800 2.98 24.44 89.70
N GLY A 801 3.78 23.70 88.92
CA GLY A 801 4.67 22.67 89.51
C GLY A 801 4.77 21.30 88.82
N THR A 802 5.33 21.30 87.62
CA THR A 802 6.09 20.24 86.92
C THR A 802 6.77 19.14 87.78
N PHE A 803 6.51 17.88 87.41
CA PHE A 803 7.46 16.77 87.18
C PHE A 803 6.78 15.85 86.12
N GLY A 804 7.35 15.40 85.01
CA GLY A 804 8.71 15.39 84.50
C GLY A 804 9.06 14.02 83.91
N GLY A 805 8.84 13.81 82.61
CA GLY A 805 9.51 12.81 81.75
C GLY A 805 8.61 11.74 81.10
N THR A 806 8.72 11.34 79.82
CA THR A 806 9.46 11.79 78.62
C THR A 806 8.80 11.10 77.42
N GLY A 807 8.58 11.80 76.29
CA GLY A 807 8.05 11.16 75.06
C GLY A 807 7.73 12.12 73.91
N GLN A 808 8.75 12.81 73.42
CA GLN A 808 8.95 13.46 72.11
C GLN A 808 7.78 14.16 71.37
N SER A 809 8.01 15.45 71.14
CA SER A 809 7.32 16.27 70.15
C SER A 809 7.90 16.05 68.74
N GLY A 810 7.01 16.09 67.76
CA GLY A 810 7.32 16.39 66.37
C GLY A 810 6.21 17.27 65.83
N GLY A 811 6.41 18.58 65.87
CA GLY A 811 5.59 19.57 65.17
C GLY A 811 6.37 20.13 63.99
N GLU A 812 5.73 20.13 62.82
CA GLU A 812 6.06 20.91 61.61
C GLU A 812 6.04 22.44 61.91
N PRO A 813 6.56 23.38 61.07
CA PRO A 813 6.30 23.42 59.60
C PRO A 813 7.32 24.17 58.68
N THR A 814 6.95 24.23 57.39
CA THR A 814 7.26 25.24 56.35
C THR A 814 8.67 25.32 55.73
N GLY A 815 8.66 25.38 54.39
CA GLY A 815 9.83 25.49 53.53
C GLY A 815 10.35 26.91 53.29
N GLY A 816 11.51 26.94 52.65
CA GLY A 816 12.14 28.10 52.03
C GLY A 816 13.06 27.63 50.90
N ALA A 817 12.91 28.27 49.73
CA ALA A 817 13.59 27.98 48.48
C ALA A 817 15.11 28.27 48.53
N GLU A 818 15.92 27.63 47.67
CA GLU A 818 16.62 28.18 46.46
C GLU A 818 18.08 27.60 46.46
N PRO A 819 18.88 27.69 45.37
CA PRO A 819 19.41 26.52 44.67
C PRO A 819 20.95 26.45 44.59
N GLY A 820 21.45 25.37 43.98
CA GLY A 820 22.66 25.42 43.15
C GLY A 820 23.91 24.72 43.67
N GLY A 821 24.60 24.02 42.76
CA GLY A 821 26.06 23.87 42.85
C GLY A 821 26.63 22.46 42.79
N SER A 822 26.68 21.90 41.58
CA SER A 822 27.91 21.34 40.96
C SER A 822 28.81 20.38 41.77
N THR A 823 28.70 19.10 41.41
CA THR A 823 29.76 18.20 40.91
C THR A 823 31.23 18.37 41.32
N GLY A 824 31.83 17.21 41.63
CA GLY A 824 33.26 16.91 41.49
C GLY A 824 33.81 16.22 42.75
N GLY A 825 34.45 15.06 42.74
CA GLY A 825 34.97 14.19 41.68
C GLY A 825 36.14 13.41 42.28
N GLY A 826 36.20 12.10 42.01
CA GLY A 826 37.45 11.32 41.99
C GLY A 826 38.00 10.77 43.31
N THR A 827 37.98 9.44 43.45
CA THR A 827 39.14 8.52 43.30
C THR A 827 39.00 7.31 44.25
N ASP A 828 39.02 6.13 43.64
CA ASP A 828 39.24 4.81 44.25
C ASP A 828 40.65 4.71 44.88
N PRO A 829 41.08 3.61 45.55
CA PRO A 829 40.35 2.51 46.21
C PRO A 829 40.92 2.17 47.62
N GLY A 830 40.21 1.38 48.44
CA GLY A 830 40.88 0.73 49.58
C GLY A 830 40.00 0.13 50.68
N GLY A 831 39.92 -1.21 50.69
CA GLY A 831 40.15 -2.01 51.90
C GLY A 831 39.07 -2.10 52.97
N GLY A 832 38.20 -3.11 52.83
CA GLY A 832 38.18 -4.27 53.73
C GLY A 832 37.57 -4.18 55.14
N THR A 833 36.59 -5.06 55.35
CA THR A 833 36.16 -5.71 56.62
C THR A 833 35.31 -4.85 57.56
N GLY A 834 34.14 -5.25 58.05
CA GLY A 834 33.36 -6.47 57.97
C GLY A 834 32.26 -6.36 59.04
N GLY A 835 31.06 -6.87 58.77
CA GLY A 835 29.99 -6.96 59.77
C GLY A 835 28.56 -6.76 59.24
N GLY A 836 28.16 -7.52 58.23
CA GLY A 836 26.76 -7.66 57.81
C GLY A 836 26.37 -9.14 57.88
N ILE A 837 25.32 -9.45 58.64
CA ILE A 837 24.77 -10.79 58.82
C ILE A 837 23.93 -11.10 57.59
N ASP A 838 24.40 -12.00 56.73
CA ASP A 838 23.73 -12.37 55.48
C ASP A 838 22.84 -13.60 55.70
N LEU A 839 21.54 -13.48 55.41
CA LEU A 839 20.51 -14.50 55.60
C LEU A 839 20.42 -15.50 54.41
N GLU A 840 21.40 -15.50 53.52
CA GLU A 840 21.39 -16.28 52.27
C GLU A 840 21.67 -17.80 52.34
N PRO A 841 22.31 -18.43 53.36
CA PRO A 841 22.67 -19.85 53.22
C PRO A 841 21.55 -20.85 53.56
N LEU A 842 20.38 -20.42 54.04
CA LEU A 842 19.26 -21.33 54.35
C LEU A 842 18.43 -21.72 53.11
N LEU A 843 18.31 -20.82 52.14
CA LEU A 843 17.54 -21.07 50.91
C LEU A 843 18.28 -21.99 49.94
N LEU A 844 19.61 -21.86 49.82
CA LEU A 844 20.40 -22.68 48.90
C LEU A 844 20.51 -24.15 49.37
N ARG A 845 20.46 -24.39 50.68
CA ARG A 845 20.49 -25.74 51.28
C ARG A 845 19.14 -26.45 51.18
N ALA A 846 18.02 -25.71 51.20
CA ALA A 846 16.69 -26.25 50.94
C ALA A 846 16.50 -26.64 49.47
N PHE A 847 17.07 -25.86 48.54
CA PHE A 847 16.98 -26.14 47.11
C PHE A 847 17.83 -27.37 46.68
N ALA A 848 19.00 -27.56 47.30
CA ALA A 848 19.84 -28.73 47.05
C ALA A 848 19.17 -30.04 47.51
N ASN A 849 18.51 -30.04 48.68
CA ASN A 849 17.80 -31.22 49.19
C ASN A 849 16.55 -31.58 48.37
N ALA A 850 15.85 -30.58 47.80
CA ALA A 850 14.72 -30.80 46.90
C ALA A 850 15.15 -31.42 45.56
N LEU A 851 16.33 -31.02 45.04
CA LEU A 851 16.87 -31.54 43.79
C LEU A 851 17.39 -32.99 43.91
N GLU A 852 17.93 -33.37 45.06
CA GLU A 852 18.28 -34.79 45.35
C GLU A 852 17.03 -35.66 45.52
N GLY A 853 15.98 -35.15 46.17
CA GLY A 853 14.69 -35.84 46.27
C GLY A 853 14.05 -36.12 44.90
N PHE A 854 14.12 -35.16 43.98
CA PHE A 854 13.60 -35.32 42.62
C PHE A 854 14.42 -36.32 41.79
N ARG A 855 15.75 -36.35 41.94
CA ARG A 855 16.61 -37.35 41.28
C ARG A 855 16.35 -38.77 41.77
N SER A 856 16.06 -38.95 43.07
CA SER A 856 15.71 -40.26 43.64
C SER A 856 14.37 -40.77 43.11
N LEU A 857 13.37 -39.88 42.97
CA LEU A 857 12.05 -40.22 42.42
C LEU A 857 12.11 -40.60 40.93
N VAL A 858 12.91 -39.88 40.13
CA VAL A 858 13.10 -40.19 38.70
C VAL A 858 13.84 -41.53 38.49
N ASN A 859 14.77 -41.89 39.38
CA ASN A 859 15.44 -43.18 39.32
C ASN A 859 14.54 -44.35 39.77
N PHE A 860 13.66 -44.13 40.75
CA PHE A 860 12.65 -45.11 41.17
C PHE A 860 11.64 -45.40 40.04
N LEU A 861 11.17 -44.36 39.35
CA LEU A 861 10.24 -44.46 38.21
C LEU A 861 10.85 -45.10 36.95
N ARG A 862 12.19 -45.16 36.85
CA ARG A 862 12.90 -45.88 35.77
C ARG A 862 13.16 -47.36 36.10
N SER A 863 12.90 -47.79 37.33
CA SER A 863 13.08 -49.18 37.79
C SER A 863 11.78 -49.98 37.94
N LEU A 864 10.63 -49.30 37.75
CA LEU A 864 9.32 -49.87 37.48
C LEU A 864 9.12 -49.96 35.96
#